data_AF-A0A2C9M8C7-F1
#
_entry.id   AF-A0A2C9M8C7-F1
#
_cell.length_a   1.000
_cell.length_b   1.000
_cell.length_c   1.000
_cell.angle_alpha   90.00
_cell.angle_beta   90.00
_cell.angle_gamma   90.00
#
_symmetry.space_group_name_H-M   'P 1'
#
loop_
_entity.id
_entity.type
_entity.pdbx_description
1 polymer ?
#
loop_
_entity_poly.entity_id
_entity_poly.type
_entity_poly.pdbx_seq_one_letter_code
_entity_poly.pdbx_strand_id
1 'polypeptide(L)'
;MLFHSTSRFLIPYSSWFNILKCKYLVLQTLHQPNKNFSTLYFFHPSVQIDKVFHDLPDILLYKHLPSKIGFKRRVASLYSTSTVSEDHKIEDDKPSARTPIRKERMEGQELLRMTLSQKSELTAEDWTQLGEKLTANVKENWQVLCMHTIYIDGNLNAGKSLISYLNQQNIELSPIILTFYIGLLGKTANHSEDQEKEMMHYFNVLKSKLDVFDAASIEVLVSGISKTRYYLECLPLLKLYQEFNSLSQSLLCDLLEAGLKYMNDEVIKMAFSEFNFGDAEVLNITLRVPKMVQTCLVSGNEKGFEMLMDFLRQHRLNLPKSGLDNIVEHFQSYQPDKWRMQFGQSHPKRGTCNVCHTQLKEIEITESEFSAVRKAFLSQVIIGKNVFYKSNPLEVKNFIHFVKVRGPFDIVVDGLNVLYKGHGPPSKSKLQPVLSYLMRQNQRVLLLGNKVLMKCLPKITNPELFHVFLTETTKADDVFYLYAALHSGIDCLILTSDKLRDHRFLMQKDLRPIFNKWIQKVQIHHWFNDTTTFAVLRRDVFDLGPVKDDGGWHLPVNEVDKNFPFGKNSLLCLRHKDWKQASSPDPVLPHSSIKAHDHRSPGQKTDNLKQMDKDFQESLDQLRHFYKEMNVKKDKVDNRKRVDNVEWFKM
;
A
#
# COMPACT_ATOMS: atom_id res chain seq x y z
N MET A 1 -9.89 25.34 62.05
CA MET A 1 -10.95 26.30 61.65
C MET A 1 -10.95 26.44 60.14
N LEU A 2 -12.14 26.63 59.59
CA LEU A 2 -12.59 26.54 58.19
C LEU A 2 -12.04 27.61 57.21
N PHE A 3 -12.42 27.37 55.93
CA PHE A 3 -12.54 28.23 54.72
C PHE A 3 -11.38 28.18 53.71
N HIS A 4 -11.50 27.55 52.52
CA HIS A 4 -12.31 27.81 51.30
C HIS A 4 -12.06 29.16 50.61
N SER A 5 -11.45 29.14 49.41
CA SER A 5 -12.03 29.80 48.23
C SER A 5 -11.53 29.16 46.92
N THR A 6 -12.48 28.91 46.02
CA THR A 6 -12.33 28.42 44.65
C THR A 6 -12.38 29.58 43.66
N SER A 7 -11.59 29.55 42.59
CA SER A 7 -11.94 30.22 41.34
C SER A 7 -11.67 29.30 40.15
N ARG A 8 -12.74 28.98 39.42
CA ARG A 8 -12.75 28.26 38.14
C ARG A 8 -12.69 29.29 37.01
N PHE A 9 -11.79 29.14 36.06
CA PHE A 9 -11.94 29.73 34.73
C PHE A 9 -12.45 28.66 33.77
N LEU A 10 -13.64 28.88 33.22
CA LEU A 10 -14.26 28.12 32.13
C LEU A 10 -13.76 28.69 30.80
N ILE A 11 -13.19 27.84 29.93
CA ILE A 11 -12.90 28.18 28.53
C ILE A 11 -13.97 27.50 27.65
N PRO A 12 -14.57 28.20 26.66
CA PRO A 12 -15.64 27.64 25.82
C PRO A 12 -15.20 26.50 24.91
N TYR A 13 -16.12 25.57 24.64
CA TYR A 13 -15.95 24.33 23.87
C TYR A 13 -15.47 24.50 22.41
N SER A 14 -15.51 25.71 21.83
CA SER A 14 -15.07 25.97 20.46
C SER A 14 -13.56 25.86 20.25
N SER A 15 -12.76 25.94 21.33
CA SER A 15 -11.30 25.89 21.26
C SER A 15 -10.71 24.47 21.24
N TRP A 16 -11.48 23.44 21.57
CA TRP A 16 -11.03 22.04 21.52
C TRP A 16 -11.00 21.48 20.09
N PHE A 17 -11.80 22.03 19.18
CA PHE A 17 -11.93 21.54 17.81
C PHE A 17 -10.66 21.73 16.95
N ASN A 18 -9.74 22.63 17.32
CA ASN A 18 -8.53 22.90 16.55
C ASN A 18 -7.30 22.05 16.94
N ILE A 19 -7.33 21.35 18.09
CA ILE A 19 -6.16 20.59 18.59
C ILE A 19 -6.10 19.16 18.00
N LEU A 20 -7.21 18.62 17.49
CA LEU A 20 -7.29 17.25 16.96
C LEU A 20 -6.85 17.09 15.48
N LYS A 21 -6.32 18.13 14.84
CA LYS A 21 -5.91 18.11 13.41
C LYS A 21 -4.42 17.84 13.14
N CYS A 22 -3.63 17.34 14.09
CA CYS A 22 -2.21 17.06 13.88
C CYS A 22 -1.95 15.58 13.49
N LYS A 23 -1.72 15.35 12.18
CA LYS A 23 -1.33 14.05 11.58
C LYS A 23 0.19 13.92 11.38
N TYR A 24 1.01 13.68 12.40
CA TYR A 24 2.38 13.16 12.16
C TYR A 24 2.90 12.35 13.36
N LEU A 25 3.40 11.13 13.07
CA LEU A 25 4.15 10.27 13.99
C LEU A 25 5.60 10.25 13.49
N VAL A 26 6.57 10.67 14.30
CA VAL A 26 8.01 10.52 13.98
C VAL A 26 8.58 9.47 14.92
N LEU A 27 8.98 8.32 14.37
CA LEU A 27 9.73 7.29 15.10
C LEU A 27 11.22 7.56 14.90
N GLN A 28 11.93 7.83 15.99
CA GLN A 28 13.39 7.85 15.99
C GLN A 28 13.90 6.83 17.00
N THR A 29 14.53 5.77 16.52
CA THR A 29 15.16 4.73 17.34
C THR A 29 16.55 5.21 17.76
N LEU A 30 16.73 5.53 19.04
CA LEU A 30 18.06 5.68 19.65
C LEU A 30 18.53 4.29 20.09
N HIS A 31 19.60 3.80 19.47
CA HIS A 31 20.21 2.52 19.84
C HIS A 31 21.09 2.73 21.07
N GLN A 32 20.66 2.23 22.23
CA GLN A 32 21.55 2.02 23.38
C GLN A 32 21.81 0.52 23.53
N PRO A 33 23.09 0.08 23.55
CA PRO A 33 23.39 -1.32 23.80
C PRO A 33 23.07 -1.62 25.27
N ASN A 34 22.15 -2.57 25.51
CA ASN A 34 21.80 -3.21 26.79
C ASN A 34 20.51 -2.84 27.54
N LYS A 35 19.46 -2.25 26.91
CA LYS A 35 18.10 -2.22 27.54
C LYS A 35 16.97 -2.44 26.52
N ASN A 36 16.13 -3.46 26.74
CA ASN A 36 14.93 -3.79 25.94
C ASN A 36 13.70 -2.96 26.35
N PHE A 37 13.74 -1.64 26.16
CA PHE A 37 12.53 -0.80 26.20
C PHE A 37 12.59 0.29 25.12
N SER A 38 11.52 0.41 24.34
CA SER A 38 11.30 1.53 23.42
C SER A 38 10.43 2.58 24.13
N THR A 39 10.97 3.76 24.39
CA THR A 39 10.21 4.89 24.96
C THR A 39 9.68 5.76 23.81
N LEU A 40 8.35 5.98 23.74
CA LEU A 40 7.73 6.89 22.78
C LEU A 40 7.78 8.33 23.31
N TYR A 41 8.23 9.27 22.48
CA TYR A 41 8.15 10.71 22.75
C TYR A 41 7.10 11.37 21.85
N PHE A 42 6.30 12.29 22.42
CA PHE A 42 5.40 13.16 21.67
C PHE A 42 6.02 14.55 21.59
N PHE A 43 6.21 15.10 20.39
CA PHE A 43 6.68 16.47 20.20
C PHE A 43 5.59 17.33 19.54
N HIS A 44 5.45 18.56 20.05
CA HIS A 44 4.60 19.58 19.45
C HIS A 44 5.32 20.24 18.25
N PRO A 45 4.62 20.69 17.18
CA PRO A 45 5.25 21.23 15.96
C PRO A 45 6.02 22.56 16.12
N SER A 46 6.13 23.09 17.33
CA SER A 46 6.82 24.36 17.61
C SER A 46 8.12 24.21 18.40
N VAL A 47 8.64 22.98 18.58
CA VAL A 47 9.92 22.74 19.25
C VAL A 47 11.04 22.64 18.20
N GLN A 48 11.90 23.66 18.14
CA GLN A 48 13.19 23.55 17.45
C GLN A 48 14.09 22.60 18.24
N ILE A 49 14.43 21.44 17.65
CA ILE A 49 15.42 20.52 18.21
C ILE A 49 16.79 21.04 17.82
N ASP A 50 17.32 21.99 18.58
CA ASP A 50 18.75 22.33 18.54
C ASP A 50 19.24 22.49 19.97
N LYS A 51 20.14 21.56 20.38
CA LYS A 51 20.93 21.51 21.61
C LYS A 51 20.19 21.30 22.94
N VAL A 52 20.00 20.04 23.35
CA VAL A 52 20.14 19.61 24.77
C VAL A 52 20.62 18.15 24.80
N PHE A 53 21.94 17.96 24.73
CA PHE A 53 22.62 16.80 25.32
C PHE A 53 23.83 17.41 26.01
N HIS A 54 23.65 17.87 27.24
CA HIS A 54 24.65 17.95 28.31
C HIS A 54 23.90 18.55 29.51
N ASP A 55 24.04 17.87 30.64
CA ASP A 55 23.57 18.22 31.99
C ASP A 55 22.06 18.06 32.29
N LEU A 56 21.72 16.88 32.83
CA LEU A 56 20.51 16.64 33.62
C LEU A 56 20.92 16.49 35.10
N PRO A 57 20.63 17.48 35.95
CA PRO A 57 20.30 17.24 37.35
C PRO A 57 18.77 17.31 37.55
N ASP A 58 18.26 16.32 38.26
CA ASP A 58 16.96 16.20 38.95
C ASP A 58 15.86 17.24 38.65
N ILE A 59 14.81 16.84 37.90
CA ILE A 59 13.50 17.51 37.97
C ILE A 59 12.35 16.48 38.04
N LEU A 60 11.87 16.35 39.27
CA LEU A 60 10.48 16.30 39.74
C LEU A 60 9.42 15.56 38.90
N LEU A 61 8.98 14.43 39.49
CA LEU A 61 7.68 13.81 39.24
C LEU A 61 6.53 14.83 39.44
N TYR A 62 5.82 15.15 38.37
CA TYR A 62 4.43 15.56 38.48
C TYR A 62 3.53 14.31 38.51
N LYS A 63 3.23 13.86 39.74
CA LYS A 63 2.01 13.09 40.04
C LYS A 63 0.81 14.04 39.86
N HIS A 64 -0.28 13.49 39.32
CA HIS A 64 -1.58 14.12 39.03
C HIS A 64 -1.78 14.72 37.64
N LEU A 65 -1.98 13.83 36.67
CA LEU A 65 -3.03 14.01 35.65
C LEU A 65 -4.17 13.03 35.98
N PRO A 66 -5.44 13.47 36.04
CA PRO A 66 -6.56 12.60 36.32
C PRO A 66 -6.75 11.59 35.19
N SER A 67 -7.01 10.35 35.59
CA SER A 67 -7.36 9.18 34.79
C SER A 67 -8.65 9.39 33.97
N LYS A 68 -8.57 10.13 32.87
CA LYS A 68 -9.56 10.10 31.79
C LYS A 68 -8.88 10.23 30.45
N ILE A 69 -8.50 9.07 29.88
CA ILE A 69 -8.70 8.64 28.48
C ILE A 69 -8.34 7.14 28.51
N GLY A 70 -9.29 6.35 29.01
CA GLY A 70 -9.24 4.89 29.02
C GLY A 70 -10.12 4.33 27.91
N PHE A 71 -9.85 4.67 26.64
CA PHE A 71 -10.68 4.20 25.52
C PHE A 71 -9.98 3.23 24.56
N LYS A 72 -8.72 2.86 24.78
CA LYS A 72 -7.96 2.02 23.82
C LYS A 72 -7.60 0.60 24.27
N ARG A 73 -7.97 0.13 25.46
CA ARG A 73 -7.57 -1.21 25.93
C ARG A 73 -8.67 -2.23 26.24
N ARG A 74 -9.93 -1.83 26.41
CA ARG A 74 -11.02 -2.79 26.69
C ARG A 74 -11.74 -3.30 25.44
N VAL A 75 -11.79 -2.49 24.37
CA VAL A 75 -12.56 -2.85 23.17
C VAL A 75 -11.71 -3.73 22.23
N ALA A 76 -10.40 -3.45 22.11
CA ALA A 76 -9.51 -4.20 21.21
C ALA A 76 -9.35 -5.70 21.54
N SER A 77 -9.60 -6.15 22.78
CA SER A 77 -9.52 -7.58 23.11
C SER A 77 -10.74 -8.39 22.67
N LEU A 78 -11.87 -7.74 22.38
CA LEU A 78 -13.09 -8.41 21.94
C LEU A 78 -13.07 -8.72 20.43
N TYR A 79 -12.38 -7.90 19.64
CA TYR A 79 -12.44 -7.93 18.17
C TYR A 79 -11.18 -8.50 17.48
N SER A 80 -10.21 -9.05 18.23
CA SER A 80 -9.01 -9.64 17.61
C SER A 80 -9.34 -10.99 16.94
N THR A 81 -9.43 -10.99 15.61
CA THR A 81 -9.51 -12.20 14.78
C THR A 81 -8.11 -12.79 14.57
N SER A 82 -7.85 -14.00 15.07
CA SER A 82 -6.71 -14.81 14.63
C SER A 82 -7.17 -15.76 13.54
N THR A 83 -6.84 -15.45 12.29
CA THR A 83 -6.92 -16.39 11.17
C THR A 83 -5.78 -17.40 11.31
N VAL A 84 -6.13 -18.69 11.47
CA VAL A 84 -5.18 -19.80 11.43
C VAL A 84 -4.99 -20.19 9.96
N SER A 85 -3.77 -20.04 9.46
CA SER A 85 -3.29 -20.75 8.26
C SER A 85 -2.14 -21.65 8.71
N GLU A 86 -2.30 -22.95 8.50
CA GLU A 86 -1.30 -23.96 8.84
C GLU A 86 -0.12 -23.98 7.85
N ASP A 87 0.94 -24.59 8.35
CA ASP A 87 2.19 -25.00 7.71
C ASP A 87 3.21 -23.91 7.36
N HIS A 88 4.10 -23.62 8.31
CA HIS A 88 5.55 -23.65 8.11
C HIS A 88 6.26 -23.97 9.44
N LYS A 89 7.02 -25.08 9.48
CA LYS A 89 7.95 -25.43 10.57
C LYS A 89 9.03 -24.36 10.66
N ILE A 90 9.30 -23.81 11.86
CA ILE A 90 10.62 -23.31 12.33
C ILE A 90 10.57 -23.14 13.87
N GLU A 91 11.49 -23.86 14.51
CA GLU A 91 12.27 -23.63 15.74
C GLU A 91 11.63 -23.18 17.07
N ASP A 92 12.06 -23.89 18.12
CA ASP A 92 11.75 -23.71 19.53
C ASP A 92 12.00 -22.27 20.02
N ASP A 93 10.93 -21.48 20.10
CA ASP A 93 10.94 -20.20 20.80
C ASP A 93 10.19 -20.33 22.14
N LYS A 94 10.88 -20.02 23.23
CA LYS A 94 10.37 -20.11 24.61
C LYS A 94 9.02 -19.38 24.75
N PRO A 95 8.04 -19.91 25.52
CA PRO A 95 6.72 -19.32 25.62
C PRO A 95 6.79 -17.95 26.30
N SER A 96 6.69 -16.90 25.50
CA SER A 96 6.39 -15.53 25.94
C SER A 96 5.09 -15.55 26.76
N ALA A 97 5.14 -14.98 27.96
CA ALA A 97 4.03 -14.93 28.91
C ALA A 97 2.78 -14.26 28.32
N ARG A 98 1.88 -15.07 27.75
CA ARG A 98 0.55 -14.65 27.29
C ARG A 98 -0.39 -14.50 28.50
N THR A 99 -1.17 -13.41 28.49
CA THR A 99 -1.99 -12.88 29.59
C THR A 99 -3.17 -13.81 29.97
N PRO A 100 -3.53 -13.98 31.27
CA PRO A 100 -4.59 -14.90 31.72
C PRO A 100 -5.96 -14.74 31.03
N ILE A 101 -6.35 -13.50 30.73
CA ILE A 101 -7.65 -13.16 30.11
C ILE A 101 -7.82 -13.81 28.73
N ARG A 102 -6.75 -13.97 27.95
CA ARG A 102 -6.82 -14.58 26.61
C ARG A 102 -7.06 -16.09 26.69
N LYS A 103 -6.59 -16.73 27.77
CA LYS A 103 -6.80 -18.16 28.02
C LYS A 103 -8.24 -18.43 28.44
N GLU A 104 -8.77 -17.68 29.41
CA GLU A 104 -10.17 -17.75 29.87
C GLU A 104 -11.15 -17.60 28.69
N ARG A 105 -10.92 -16.63 27.79
CA ARG A 105 -11.75 -16.43 26.57
C ARG A 105 -11.73 -17.66 25.67
N MET A 106 -10.55 -18.18 25.33
CA MET A 106 -10.40 -19.36 24.46
C MET A 106 -11.11 -20.58 25.04
N GLU A 107 -10.99 -20.81 26.35
CA GLU A 107 -11.68 -21.90 27.06
C GLU A 107 -13.20 -21.74 27.01
N GLY A 108 -13.71 -20.52 27.18
CA GLY A 108 -15.14 -20.24 27.03
C GLY A 108 -15.67 -20.45 25.61
N GLN A 109 -14.89 -20.08 24.59
CA GLN A 109 -15.24 -20.35 23.19
C GLN A 109 -15.28 -21.84 22.89
N GLU A 110 -14.32 -22.60 23.42
CA GLU A 110 -14.27 -24.05 23.24
C GLU A 110 -15.44 -24.73 23.94
N LEU A 111 -15.78 -24.31 25.16
CA LEU A 111 -16.94 -24.85 25.89
C LEU A 111 -18.24 -24.67 25.10
N LEU A 112 -18.44 -23.51 24.47
CA LEU A 112 -19.59 -23.29 23.59
C LEU A 112 -19.57 -24.24 22.40
N ARG A 113 -18.44 -24.36 21.70
CA ARG A 113 -18.32 -25.24 20.52
C ARG A 113 -18.54 -26.71 20.86
N MET A 114 -18.02 -27.18 22.00
CA MET A 114 -18.28 -28.52 22.53
C MET A 114 -19.77 -28.73 22.83
N THR A 115 -20.44 -27.72 23.38
CA THR A 115 -21.87 -27.81 23.69
C THR A 115 -22.70 -27.88 22.40
N LEU A 116 -22.37 -27.06 21.40
CA LEU A 116 -23.02 -27.05 20.09
C LEU A 116 -22.70 -28.30 19.24
N SER A 117 -21.57 -28.96 19.46
CA SER A 117 -21.25 -30.22 18.75
C SER A 117 -22.02 -31.41 19.32
N GLN A 118 -22.38 -31.36 20.60
CA GLN A 118 -23.18 -32.40 21.26
C GLN A 118 -24.69 -32.23 21.02
N LYS A 119 -25.15 -31.00 20.81
CA LYS A 119 -26.56 -30.69 20.56
C LYS A 119 -26.70 -29.71 19.39
N SER A 120 -27.41 -30.14 18.35
CA SER A 120 -27.67 -29.30 17.16
C SER A 120 -28.52 -28.06 17.46
N GLU A 121 -29.36 -28.13 18.49
CA GLU A 121 -30.18 -27.01 18.97
C GLU A 121 -30.14 -26.95 20.50
N LEU A 122 -29.91 -25.75 21.04
CA LEU A 122 -29.91 -25.50 22.48
C LEU A 122 -31.28 -25.01 22.93
N THR A 123 -31.81 -25.64 23.97
CA THR A 123 -33.03 -25.20 24.64
C THR A 123 -32.76 -24.03 25.60
N ALA A 124 -33.81 -23.41 26.14
CA ALA A 124 -33.65 -22.36 27.15
C ALA A 124 -32.89 -22.87 28.40
N GLU A 125 -33.15 -24.10 28.81
CA GLU A 125 -32.46 -24.75 29.93
C GLU A 125 -30.96 -24.97 29.63
N ASP A 126 -30.65 -25.37 28.40
CA ASP A 126 -29.25 -25.54 27.96
C ASP A 126 -28.48 -24.22 27.99
N TRP A 127 -29.11 -23.11 27.56
CA TRP A 127 -28.50 -21.78 27.62
C TRP A 127 -28.29 -21.29 29.05
N THR A 128 -29.22 -21.58 29.97
CA THR A 128 -29.05 -21.28 31.39
C THR A 128 -27.84 -22.02 31.97
N GLN A 129 -27.76 -23.33 31.78
CA GLN A 129 -26.65 -24.15 32.29
C GLN A 129 -25.29 -23.76 31.67
N LEU A 130 -25.28 -23.45 30.37
CA LEU A 130 -24.08 -22.97 29.70
C LEU A 130 -23.67 -21.58 30.22
N GLY A 131 -24.63 -20.68 30.41
CA GLY A 131 -24.41 -19.35 30.95
C GLY A 131 -23.81 -19.38 32.36
N GLU A 132 -24.27 -20.28 33.22
CA GLU A 132 -23.71 -20.50 34.56
C GLU A 132 -22.24 -20.96 34.51
N LYS A 133 -21.96 -21.97 33.68
CA LYS A 133 -20.58 -22.49 33.48
C LYS A 133 -19.65 -21.43 32.90
N LEU A 134 -20.12 -20.64 31.94
CA LEU A 134 -19.33 -19.57 31.34
C LEU A 134 -19.09 -18.43 32.35
N THR A 135 -20.11 -18.03 33.11
CA THR A 135 -19.98 -16.97 34.12
C THR A 135 -18.97 -17.35 35.21
N ALA A 136 -18.86 -18.64 35.56
CA ALA A 136 -17.89 -19.13 36.53
C ALA A 136 -16.43 -19.08 36.01
N ASN A 137 -16.22 -19.25 34.70
CA ASN A 137 -14.89 -19.43 34.10
C ASN A 137 -14.39 -18.23 33.27
N VAL A 138 -15.30 -17.31 32.90
CA VAL A 138 -15.04 -16.22 31.97
C VAL A 138 -15.44 -14.90 32.61
N LYS A 139 -14.52 -13.93 32.65
CA LYS A 139 -14.77 -12.61 33.26
C LYS A 139 -15.55 -11.63 32.39
N GLU A 140 -15.61 -11.87 31.08
CA GLU A 140 -16.39 -11.04 30.16
C GLU A 140 -17.86 -11.46 30.12
N ASN A 141 -18.69 -10.61 29.53
CA ASN A 141 -20.10 -10.90 29.33
C ASN A 141 -20.23 -12.14 28.42
N TRP A 142 -20.73 -13.25 28.99
CA TRP A 142 -20.78 -14.53 28.29
C TRP A 142 -21.73 -14.49 27.08
N GLN A 143 -22.80 -13.69 27.12
CA GLN A 143 -23.72 -13.53 25.98
C GLN A 143 -22.99 -12.91 24.78
N VAL A 144 -22.14 -11.90 25.03
CA VAL A 144 -21.28 -11.28 24.00
C VAL A 144 -20.23 -12.27 23.50
N LEU A 145 -19.58 -13.03 24.39
CA LEU A 145 -18.64 -14.08 24.01
C LEU A 145 -19.30 -15.10 23.08
N CYS A 146 -20.49 -15.59 23.45
CA CYS A 146 -21.23 -16.56 22.67
C CYS A 146 -21.63 -15.99 21.31
N MET A 147 -22.27 -14.83 21.26
CA MET A 147 -22.69 -14.23 19.99
C MET A 147 -21.51 -13.94 19.06
N HIS A 148 -20.39 -13.45 19.59
CA HIS A 148 -19.16 -13.25 18.81
C HIS A 148 -18.63 -14.57 18.22
N THR A 149 -18.61 -15.63 19.02
CA THR A 149 -18.11 -16.95 18.59
C THR A 149 -19.04 -17.57 17.55
N ILE A 150 -20.36 -17.50 17.77
CA ILE A 150 -21.38 -17.91 16.81
C ILE A 150 -21.25 -17.13 15.48
N TYR A 151 -20.98 -15.83 15.54
CA TYR A 151 -20.75 -14.99 14.37
C TYR A 151 -19.49 -15.42 13.58
N ILE A 152 -18.39 -15.72 14.28
CA ILE A 152 -17.16 -16.22 13.65
C ILE A 152 -17.42 -17.57 12.97
N ASP A 153 -18.10 -18.47 13.67
CA ASP A 153 -18.36 -19.84 13.22
C ASP A 153 -19.51 -19.90 12.17
N GLY A 154 -20.25 -18.80 11.96
CA GLY A 154 -21.33 -18.71 10.99
C GLY A 154 -22.57 -19.54 11.32
N ASN A 155 -22.80 -19.88 12.60
CA ASN A 155 -23.90 -20.76 13.02
C ASN A 155 -25.21 -19.98 13.23
N LEU A 156 -26.00 -19.82 12.18
CA LEU A 156 -27.27 -19.09 12.22
C LEU A 156 -28.26 -19.64 13.25
N ASN A 157 -28.41 -20.96 13.34
CA ASN A 157 -29.37 -21.61 14.25
C ASN A 157 -29.03 -21.32 15.71
N ALA A 158 -27.76 -21.45 16.08
CA ALA A 158 -27.30 -21.09 17.42
C ALA A 158 -27.53 -19.60 17.73
N GLY A 159 -27.29 -18.71 16.76
CA GLY A 159 -27.53 -17.28 16.91
C GLY A 159 -29.00 -16.95 17.16
N LYS A 160 -29.91 -17.55 16.36
CA LYS A 160 -31.36 -17.41 16.52
C LYS A 160 -31.83 -17.94 17.87
N SER A 161 -31.34 -19.12 18.27
CA SER A 161 -31.65 -19.72 19.56
C SER A 161 -31.21 -18.83 20.74
N LEU A 162 -29.99 -18.27 20.69
CA LEU A 162 -29.49 -17.35 21.71
C LEU A 162 -30.35 -16.08 21.80
N ILE A 163 -30.68 -15.44 20.67
CA ILE A 163 -31.55 -14.25 20.67
C ILE A 163 -32.95 -14.56 21.24
N SER A 164 -33.52 -15.71 20.85
CA SER A 164 -34.80 -16.17 21.40
C SER A 164 -34.74 -16.35 22.92
N TYR A 165 -33.70 -17.00 23.43
CA TYR A 165 -33.48 -17.18 24.86
C TYR A 165 -33.38 -15.83 25.60
N LEU A 166 -32.58 -14.89 25.10
CA LEU A 166 -32.41 -13.58 25.72
C LEU A 166 -33.73 -12.79 25.77
N ASN A 167 -34.52 -12.84 24.70
CA ASN A 167 -35.83 -12.21 24.66
C ASN A 167 -36.82 -12.87 25.65
N GLN A 168 -36.83 -14.21 25.76
CA GLN A 168 -37.68 -14.94 26.72
C GLN A 168 -37.34 -14.59 28.17
N GLN A 169 -36.06 -14.38 28.48
CA GLN A 169 -35.58 -13.95 29.79
C GLN A 169 -35.77 -12.44 30.05
N ASN A 170 -36.38 -11.70 29.12
CA ASN A 170 -36.50 -10.24 29.15
C ASN A 170 -35.14 -9.52 29.33
N ILE A 171 -34.05 -10.13 28.81
CA ILE A 171 -32.72 -9.53 28.84
C ILE A 171 -32.59 -8.59 27.65
N GLU A 172 -32.32 -7.31 27.91
CA GLU A 172 -32.14 -6.33 26.85
C GLU A 172 -30.92 -6.65 25.98
N LEU A 173 -31.12 -6.71 24.66
CA LEU A 173 -30.04 -6.93 23.71
C LEU A 173 -29.09 -5.72 23.68
N SER A 174 -27.86 -5.93 24.14
CA SER A 174 -26.81 -4.91 24.08
C SER A 174 -26.41 -4.59 22.63
N PRO A 175 -25.92 -3.36 22.35
CA PRO A 175 -25.48 -2.98 21.01
C PRO A 175 -24.42 -3.92 20.43
N ILE A 176 -23.53 -4.49 21.26
CA ILE A 176 -22.47 -5.41 20.81
C ILE A 176 -23.09 -6.74 20.31
N ILE A 177 -24.08 -7.28 21.03
CA ILE A 177 -24.80 -8.50 20.60
C ILE A 177 -25.52 -8.24 19.28
N LEU A 178 -26.21 -7.11 19.16
CA LEU A 178 -26.91 -6.71 17.94
C LEU A 178 -25.94 -6.61 16.75
N THR A 179 -24.79 -5.95 16.91
CA THR A 179 -23.76 -5.83 15.86
C THR A 179 -23.34 -7.19 15.30
N PHE A 180 -22.98 -8.15 16.18
CA PHE A 180 -22.58 -9.48 15.73
C PHE A 180 -23.74 -10.28 15.13
N TYR A 181 -24.95 -10.14 15.67
CA TYR A 181 -26.13 -10.83 15.15
C TYR A 181 -26.54 -10.30 13.77
N ILE A 182 -26.52 -8.99 13.54
CA ILE A 182 -26.74 -8.36 12.22
C ILE A 182 -25.69 -8.88 11.23
N GLY A 183 -24.41 -8.90 11.64
CA GLY A 183 -23.32 -9.45 10.84
C GLY A 183 -23.55 -10.92 10.46
N LEU A 184 -23.99 -11.74 11.41
CA LEU A 184 -24.31 -13.16 11.20
C LEU A 184 -25.48 -13.34 10.23
N LEU A 185 -26.58 -12.62 10.45
CA LEU A 185 -27.76 -12.67 9.59
C LEU A 185 -27.40 -12.29 8.15
N GLY A 186 -26.62 -11.22 7.95
CA GLY A 186 -26.19 -10.82 6.61
C GLY A 186 -25.29 -11.86 5.94
N LYS A 187 -24.27 -12.37 6.65
CA LYS A 187 -23.32 -13.36 6.11
C LYS A 187 -23.95 -14.68 5.71
N THR A 188 -25.00 -15.10 6.41
CA THR A 188 -25.67 -16.39 6.21
C THR A 188 -26.98 -16.28 5.42
N ALA A 189 -27.36 -15.08 4.97
CA ALA A 189 -28.65 -14.84 4.34
C ALA A 189 -28.90 -15.71 3.10
N ASN A 190 -27.87 -15.99 2.28
CA ASN A 190 -28.00 -16.80 1.07
C ASN A 190 -29.21 -16.44 0.19
N HIS A 191 -29.51 -15.14 0.05
CA HIS A 191 -30.68 -14.59 -0.67
C HIS A 191 -32.06 -14.78 0.00
N SER A 192 -32.11 -15.21 1.27
CA SER A 192 -33.34 -15.28 2.07
C SER A 192 -33.88 -13.90 2.39
N GLU A 193 -35.00 -13.52 1.76
CA GLU A 193 -35.62 -12.22 1.95
C GLU A 193 -36.07 -11.98 3.41
N ASP A 194 -36.60 -13.02 4.07
CA ASP A 194 -37.05 -12.91 5.45
C ASP A 194 -35.88 -12.66 6.40
N GLN A 195 -34.74 -13.31 6.16
CA GLN A 195 -33.53 -13.09 6.95
C GLN A 195 -32.92 -11.71 6.69
N GLU A 196 -32.95 -11.23 5.45
CA GLU A 196 -32.51 -9.86 5.12
C GLU A 196 -33.42 -8.80 5.79
N LYS A 197 -34.73 -9.03 5.83
CA LYS A 197 -35.68 -8.18 6.57
C LYS A 197 -35.45 -8.21 8.08
N GLU A 198 -35.22 -9.39 8.65
CA GLU A 198 -34.85 -9.57 10.06
C GLU A 198 -33.56 -8.80 10.41
N MET A 199 -32.55 -8.91 9.54
CA MET A 199 -31.29 -8.20 9.69
C MET A 199 -31.47 -6.68 9.69
N MET A 200 -32.28 -6.16 8.76
CA MET A 200 -32.59 -4.73 8.72
C MET A 200 -33.43 -4.26 9.89
N HIS A 201 -34.34 -5.09 10.41
CA HIS A 201 -35.07 -4.78 11.65
C HIS A 201 -34.10 -4.54 12.81
N TYR A 202 -33.18 -5.48 13.06
CA TYR A 202 -32.19 -5.32 14.13
C TYR A 202 -31.19 -4.19 13.87
N PHE A 203 -30.84 -3.92 12.61
CA PHE A 203 -30.01 -2.77 12.27
C PHE A 203 -30.68 -1.43 12.60
N ASN A 204 -31.99 -1.31 12.37
CA ASN A 204 -32.75 -0.12 12.75
C ASN A 204 -32.88 0.01 14.27
N VAL A 205 -33.09 -1.10 14.99
CA VAL A 205 -33.06 -1.12 16.46
C VAL A 205 -31.69 -0.66 16.97
N LEU A 206 -30.61 -1.15 16.38
CA LEU A 206 -29.25 -0.73 16.76
C LEU A 206 -29.03 0.78 16.50
N LYS A 207 -29.45 1.30 15.33
CA LYS A 207 -29.38 2.74 15.02
C LYS A 207 -30.16 3.60 16.03
N SER A 208 -31.29 3.12 16.56
CA SER A 208 -32.02 3.86 17.59
C SER A 208 -31.33 3.88 18.97
N LYS A 209 -30.39 2.96 19.22
CA LYS A 209 -29.66 2.84 20.49
C LYS A 209 -28.30 3.57 20.50
N LEU A 210 -27.75 3.88 19.33
CA LEU A 210 -26.40 4.43 19.17
C LEU A 210 -26.39 5.66 18.26
N ASP A 211 -25.83 6.76 18.77
CA ASP A 211 -25.59 7.96 17.97
C ASP A 211 -24.41 7.81 17.01
N VAL A 212 -23.39 7.03 17.40
CA VAL A 212 -22.14 6.83 16.66
C VAL A 212 -21.68 5.37 16.78
N PHE A 213 -21.21 4.80 15.67
CA PHE A 213 -20.61 3.47 15.62
C PHE A 213 -19.09 3.54 15.74
N ASP A 214 -18.48 2.64 16.52
CA ASP A 214 -17.04 2.47 16.54
C ASP A 214 -16.55 1.68 15.30
N ALA A 215 -15.24 1.79 15.01
CA ALA A 215 -14.64 1.18 13.83
C ALA A 215 -14.85 -0.35 13.74
N ALA A 216 -14.76 -1.08 14.86
CA ALA A 216 -14.89 -2.52 14.85
C ALA A 216 -16.35 -2.94 14.60
N SER A 217 -17.31 -2.21 15.18
CA SER A 217 -18.73 -2.41 14.89
C SER A 217 -19.05 -2.18 13.41
N ILE A 218 -18.50 -1.13 12.80
CA ILE A 218 -18.68 -0.85 11.37
C ILE A 218 -18.14 -1.98 10.50
N GLU A 219 -16.97 -2.54 10.82
CA GLU A 219 -16.38 -3.67 10.09
C GLU A 219 -17.29 -4.90 10.09
N VAL A 220 -17.83 -5.26 11.26
CA VAL A 220 -18.78 -6.37 11.39
C VAL A 220 -20.05 -6.10 10.57
N LEU A 221 -20.64 -4.91 10.73
CA LEU A 221 -21.87 -4.52 10.04
C LEU A 221 -21.69 -4.55 8.51
N VAL A 222 -20.62 -3.94 7.99
CA VAL A 222 -20.35 -3.93 6.54
C VAL A 222 -20.11 -5.34 6.02
N SER A 223 -19.38 -6.20 6.74
CA SER A 223 -19.12 -7.57 6.30
C SER A 223 -20.38 -8.43 6.16
N GLY A 224 -21.45 -8.11 6.92
CA GLY A 224 -22.76 -8.77 6.81
C GLY A 224 -23.68 -8.08 5.80
N ILE A 225 -23.93 -6.78 5.97
CA ILE A 225 -24.90 -6.01 5.16
C ILE A 225 -24.52 -6.03 3.67
N SER A 226 -23.21 -5.96 3.35
CA SER A 226 -22.72 -6.01 1.97
C SER A 226 -23.12 -7.27 1.20
N LYS A 227 -23.42 -8.39 1.88
CA LYS A 227 -23.82 -9.64 1.24
C LYS A 227 -25.28 -9.66 0.81
N THR A 228 -26.07 -8.65 1.19
CA THR A 228 -27.53 -8.59 1.04
C THR A 228 -27.99 -7.49 0.09
N ARG A 229 -29.28 -7.47 -0.28
CA ARG A 229 -29.84 -6.43 -1.17
C ARG A 229 -29.73 -5.01 -0.58
N TYR A 230 -29.48 -4.90 0.71
CA TYR A 230 -29.32 -3.64 1.44
C TYR A 230 -27.88 -3.10 1.46
N TYR A 231 -26.98 -3.62 0.62
CA TYR A 231 -25.56 -3.25 0.60
C TYR A 231 -25.27 -1.74 0.50
N LEU A 232 -26.20 -0.93 -0.03
CA LEU A 232 -26.05 0.54 -0.07
C LEU A 232 -26.05 1.18 1.33
N GLU A 233 -26.61 0.52 2.34
CA GLU A 233 -26.52 0.94 3.76
C GLU A 233 -25.08 0.89 4.29
N CYS A 234 -24.16 0.22 3.59
CA CYS A 234 -22.74 0.27 3.91
C CYS A 234 -22.14 1.67 3.61
N LEU A 235 -22.66 2.43 2.64
CA LEU A 235 -22.04 3.69 2.22
C LEU A 235 -22.02 4.76 3.34
N PRO A 236 -23.12 5.00 4.09
CA PRO A 236 -23.07 5.89 5.25
C PRO A 236 -22.13 5.40 6.35
N LEU A 237 -22.06 4.08 6.60
CA LEU A 237 -21.16 3.49 7.59
C LEU A 237 -19.69 3.71 7.22
N LEU A 238 -19.34 3.57 5.94
CA LEU A 238 -17.98 3.80 5.45
C LEU A 238 -17.58 5.27 5.55
N LYS A 239 -18.50 6.21 5.27
CA LYS A 239 -18.26 7.65 5.48
C LYS A 239 -17.95 7.95 6.94
N LEU A 240 -18.72 7.38 7.87
CA LEU A 240 -18.47 7.51 9.30
C LEU A 240 -17.11 6.91 9.71
N TYR A 241 -16.75 5.75 9.16
CA TYR A 241 -15.45 5.13 9.40
C TYR A 241 -14.29 6.03 8.95
N GLN A 242 -14.45 6.68 7.79
CA GLN A 242 -13.46 7.58 7.18
C GLN A 242 -13.17 8.85 8.00
N GLU A 243 -14.08 9.26 8.88
CA GLU A 243 -13.85 10.40 9.78
C GLU A 243 -12.69 10.16 10.75
N PHE A 244 -12.46 8.89 11.10
CA PHE A 244 -11.48 8.51 12.12
C PHE A 244 -10.33 7.63 11.59
N ASN A 245 -10.57 6.87 10.51
CA ASN A 245 -9.63 5.87 9.99
C ASN A 245 -9.56 5.89 8.46
N SER A 246 -8.47 5.40 7.88
CA SER A 246 -8.44 5.04 6.45
C SER A 246 -9.23 3.75 6.23
N LEU A 247 -10.01 3.66 5.16
CA LEU A 247 -10.76 2.43 4.83
C LEU A 247 -9.82 1.22 4.77
N SER A 248 -10.18 0.17 5.52
CA SER A 248 -9.48 -1.10 5.45
C SER A 248 -9.79 -1.83 4.16
N GLN A 249 -8.85 -2.65 3.68
CA GLN A 249 -9.06 -3.41 2.44
C GLN A 249 -10.18 -4.44 2.55
N SER A 250 -10.43 -4.98 3.75
CA SER A 250 -11.54 -5.92 3.97
C SER A 250 -12.87 -5.24 3.67
N LEU A 251 -13.08 -4.03 4.20
CA LEU A 251 -14.27 -3.22 3.92
C LEU A 251 -14.44 -2.94 2.43
N LEU A 252 -13.35 -2.57 1.75
CA LEU A 252 -13.36 -2.32 0.31
C LEU A 252 -13.66 -3.58 -0.51
N CYS A 253 -13.10 -4.74 -0.12
CA CYS A 253 -13.36 -6.02 -0.79
C CYS A 253 -14.82 -6.46 -0.62
N ASP A 254 -15.38 -6.31 0.60
CA ASP A 254 -16.76 -6.66 0.87
C ASP A 254 -17.73 -5.78 0.07
N LEU A 255 -17.45 -4.48 -0.02
CA LEU A 255 -18.24 -3.57 -0.84
C LEU A 255 -18.08 -3.83 -2.34
N LEU A 256 -16.85 -4.11 -2.81
CA LEU A 256 -16.58 -4.45 -4.19
C LEU A 256 -17.35 -5.70 -4.61
N GLU A 257 -17.31 -6.77 -3.80
CA GLU A 257 -18.10 -7.98 -4.04
C GLU A 257 -19.60 -7.69 -4.11
N ALA A 258 -20.12 -6.80 -3.26
CA ALA A 258 -21.51 -6.37 -3.33
C ALA A 258 -21.81 -5.65 -4.66
N GLY A 259 -20.95 -4.70 -5.07
CA GLY A 259 -21.06 -4.00 -6.33
C GLY A 259 -21.05 -4.95 -7.53
N LEU A 260 -20.16 -5.95 -7.53
CA LEU A 260 -20.09 -6.99 -8.56
C LEU A 260 -21.34 -7.88 -8.58
N LYS A 261 -21.85 -8.27 -7.41
CA LYS A 261 -23.05 -9.10 -7.26
C LYS A 261 -24.31 -8.39 -7.77
N TYR A 262 -24.48 -7.11 -7.43
CA TYR A 262 -25.65 -6.30 -7.78
C TYR A 262 -25.46 -5.42 -9.02
N MET A 263 -24.39 -5.63 -9.79
CA MET A 263 -24.08 -4.90 -11.03
C MET A 263 -24.08 -3.37 -10.89
N ASN A 264 -23.56 -2.87 -9.77
CA ASN A 264 -23.51 -1.44 -9.51
C ASN A 264 -22.12 -0.87 -9.82
N ASP A 265 -21.98 -0.36 -11.03
CA ASP A 265 -20.72 0.22 -11.54
C ASP A 265 -20.16 1.34 -10.66
N GLU A 266 -21.03 2.19 -10.11
CA GLU A 266 -20.59 3.33 -9.29
C GLU A 266 -19.97 2.88 -7.97
N VAL A 267 -20.53 1.84 -7.35
CA VAL A 267 -19.96 1.22 -6.15
C VAL A 267 -18.66 0.51 -6.46
N ILE A 268 -18.58 -0.20 -7.59
CA ILE A 268 -17.34 -0.86 -8.06
C ILE A 268 -16.23 0.18 -8.26
N LYS A 269 -16.50 1.26 -9.01
CA LYS A 269 -15.53 2.34 -9.27
C LYS A 269 -15.09 3.03 -7.98
N MET A 270 -16.04 3.33 -7.09
CA MET A 270 -15.72 3.95 -5.81
C MET A 270 -14.79 3.06 -4.99
N ALA A 271 -15.11 1.77 -4.85
CA ALA A 271 -14.25 0.82 -4.14
C ALA A 271 -12.83 0.79 -4.75
N PHE A 272 -12.72 0.69 -6.08
CA PHE A 272 -11.42 0.73 -6.77
C PHE A 272 -10.62 2.01 -6.53
N SER A 273 -11.27 3.17 -6.53
CA SER A 273 -10.59 4.46 -6.30
C SER A 273 -10.04 4.63 -4.88
N GLU A 274 -10.62 3.90 -3.92
CA GLU A 274 -10.21 3.96 -2.52
C GLU A 274 -9.08 2.99 -2.18
N PHE A 275 -8.84 1.95 -3.01
CA PHE A 275 -7.69 1.08 -2.82
C PHE A 275 -6.39 1.87 -2.87
N ASN A 276 -5.63 1.75 -1.78
CA ASN A 276 -4.24 2.15 -1.73
C ASN A 276 -3.41 0.87 -1.62
N PHE A 277 -2.28 0.84 -2.32
CA PHE A 277 -1.45 -0.36 -2.41
C PHE A 277 -0.09 -0.11 -1.78
N GLY A 278 0.17 -0.69 -0.61
CA GLY A 278 1.45 -1.13 -0.09
C GLY A 278 1.66 -2.64 -0.31
N ASP A 279 2.81 -3.21 0.09
CA ASP A 279 3.15 -4.61 -0.19
C ASP A 279 2.23 -5.62 0.52
N ALA A 280 1.94 -5.43 1.82
CA ALA A 280 1.02 -6.29 2.58
C ALA A 280 -0.43 -6.18 2.08
N GLU A 281 -0.76 -5.06 1.46
CA GLU A 281 -2.06 -4.69 0.93
C GLU A 281 -2.35 -5.37 -0.44
N VAL A 282 -1.32 -5.76 -1.19
CA VAL A 282 -1.48 -6.51 -2.46
C VAL A 282 -1.94 -7.95 -2.23
N LEU A 283 -1.52 -8.57 -1.12
CA LEU A 283 -1.81 -9.98 -0.84
C LEU A 283 -3.29 -10.22 -0.52
N ASN A 284 -3.94 -9.32 0.21
CA ASN A 284 -5.33 -9.53 0.64
C ASN A 284 -6.33 -9.51 -0.52
N ILE A 285 -6.15 -8.60 -1.49
CA ILE A 285 -7.06 -8.53 -2.64
C ILE A 285 -6.86 -9.71 -3.59
N THR A 286 -5.62 -10.12 -3.86
CA THR A 286 -5.34 -11.22 -4.79
C THR A 286 -5.93 -12.55 -4.32
N LEU A 287 -6.02 -12.76 -2.99
CA LEU A 287 -6.70 -13.92 -2.40
C LEU A 287 -8.23 -13.89 -2.58
N ARG A 288 -8.85 -12.71 -2.71
CA ARG A 288 -10.31 -12.55 -2.89
C ARG A 288 -10.76 -12.56 -4.35
N VAL A 289 -9.84 -12.33 -5.29
CA VAL A 289 -10.15 -12.27 -6.72
C VAL A 289 -10.87 -13.52 -7.25
N PRO A 290 -10.49 -14.77 -6.92
CA PRO A 290 -11.24 -15.94 -7.40
C PRO A 290 -12.72 -15.88 -7.01
N LYS A 291 -13.01 -15.46 -5.76
CA LYS A 291 -14.39 -15.28 -5.28
C LYS A 291 -15.10 -14.13 -5.99
N MET A 292 -14.41 -13.04 -6.30
CA MET A 292 -14.96 -11.92 -7.08
C MET A 292 -15.28 -12.34 -8.51
N VAL A 293 -14.41 -13.13 -9.15
CA VAL A 293 -14.66 -13.74 -10.46
C VAL A 293 -15.87 -14.65 -10.40
N GLN A 294 -15.95 -15.55 -9.41
CA GLN A 294 -17.13 -16.38 -9.17
C GLN A 294 -18.41 -15.52 -9.08
N THR A 295 -18.35 -14.42 -8.33
CA THR A 295 -19.48 -13.50 -8.14
C THR A 295 -19.93 -12.91 -9.48
N CYS A 296 -18.99 -12.47 -10.33
CA CYS A 296 -19.32 -11.95 -11.66
C CYS A 296 -19.94 -13.02 -12.56
N LEU A 297 -19.43 -14.26 -12.52
CA LEU A 297 -19.96 -15.36 -13.33
C LEU A 297 -21.37 -15.75 -12.88
N VAL A 298 -21.62 -15.83 -11.57
CA VAL A 298 -22.93 -16.16 -11.00
C VAL A 298 -23.96 -15.07 -11.28
N SER A 299 -23.59 -13.80 -11.14
CA SER A 299 -24.50 -12.70 -11.43
C SER A 299 -24.67 -12.45 -12.93
N GLY A 300 -23.75 -12.90 -13.78
CA GLY A 300 -23.71 -12.55 -15.21
C GLY A 300 -23.14 -11.15 -15.46
N ASN A 301 -22.39 -10.60 -14.50
CA ASN A 301 -21.81 -9.26 -14.59
C ASN A 301 -20.49 -9.23 -15.40
N GLU A 302 -20.60 -9.30 -16.73
CA GLU A 302 -19.44 -9.27 -17.63
C GLU A 302 -18.65 -7.95 -17.54
N LYS A 303 -19.36 -6.83 -17.39
CA LYS A 303 -18.74 -5.51 -17.24
C LYS A 303 -17.95 -5.39 -15.94
N GLY A 304 -18.50 -5.88 -14.83
CA GLY A 304 -17.81 -5.94 -13.54
C GLY A 304 -16.57 -6.84 -13.59
N PHE A 305 -16.64 -7.96 -14.31
CA PHE A 305 -15.47 -8.81 -14.57
C PHE A 305 -14.38 -8.06 -15.35
N GLU A 306 -14.75 -7.34 -16.41
CA GLU A 306 -13.83 -6.48 -17.17
C GLU A 306 -13.18 -5.42 -16.29
N MET A 307 -13.97 -4.71 -15.48
CA MET A 307 -13.45 -3.69 -14.56
C MET A 307 -12.50 -4.29 -13.52
N LEU A 308 -12.78 -5.50 -13.02
CA LEU A 308 -11.89 -6.22 -12.11
C LEU A 308 -10.57 -6.58 -12.81
N MET A 309 -10.62 -7.13 -14.02
CA MET A 309 -9.41 -7.46 -14.77
C MET A 309 -8.58 -6.22 -15.11
N ASP A 310 -9.24 -5.12 -15.48
CA ASP A 310 -8.59 -3.83 -15.71
C ASP A 310 -7.91 -3.30 -14.46
N PHE A 311 -8.57 -3.39 -13.30
CA PHE A 311 -8.00 -3.02 -12.03
C PHE A 311 -6.76 -3.88 -11.69
N LEU A 312 -6.84 -5.20 -11.84
CA LEU A 312 -5.70 -6.10 -11.64
C LEU A 312 -4.55 -5.76 -12.60
N ARG A 313 -4.85 -5.42 -13.85
CA ARG A 313 -3.86 -5.01 -14.85
C ARG A 313 -3.18 -3.69 -14.48
N GLN A 314 -3.96 -2.66 -14.17
CA GLN A 314 -3.48 -1.33 -13.79
C GLN A 314 -2.57 -1.40 -12.55
N HIS A 315 -2.93 -2.25 -11.59
CA HIS A 315 -2.18 -2.42 -10.35
C HIS A 315 -1.18 -3.58 -10.35
N ARG A 316 -1.10 -4.35 -11.45
CA ARG A 316 -0.19 -5.49 -11.66
C ARG A 316 -0.31 -6.57 -10.61
N LEU A 317 -1.55 -6.90 -10.30
CA LEU A 317 -1.91 -7.86 -9.28
C LEU A 317 -2.07 -9.23 -9.95
N ASN A 318 -0.94 -9.93 -10.08
CA ASN A 318 -0.93 -11.28 -10.64
C ASN A 318 -1.29 -12.31 -9.57
N LEU A 319 -2.01 -13.34 -9.98
CA LEU A 319 -2.53 -14.37 -9.09
C LEU A 319 -1.54 -15.53 -8.97
N PRO A 320 -1.37 -16.13 -7.79
CA PRO A 320 -0.70 -17.42 -7.69
C PRO A 320 -1.47 -18.46 -8.51
N LYS A 321 -0.79 -19.53 -8.94
CA LYS A 321 -1.41 -20.59 -9.74
C LYS A 321 -2.68 -21.15 -9.11
N SER A 322 -2.68 -21.39 -7.80
CA SER A 322 -3.86 -21.87 -7.05
C SER A 322 -5.09 -20.95 -7.18
N GLY A 323 -4.89 -19.64 -7.23
CA GLY A 323 -5.98 -18.68 -7.47
C GLY A 323 -6.53 -18.78 -8.89
N LEU A 324 -5.68 -19.05 -9.88
CA LEU A 324 -6.09 -19.26 -11.27
C LEU A 324 -6.75 -20.63 -11.47
N ASP A 325 -6.32 -21.67 -10.76
CA ASP A 325 -6.98 -22.98 -10.76
C ASP A 325 -8.42 -22.85 -10.25
N ASN A 326 -8.66 -22.13 -9.15
CA ASN A 326 -10.02 -21.82 -8.68
C ASN A 326 -10.85 -21.05 -9.73
N ILE A 327 -10.23 -20.11 -10.45
CA ILE A 327 -10.91 -19.39 -11.54
C ILE A 327 -11.30 -20.36 -12.66
N VAL A 328 -10.43 -21.30 -13.04
CA VAL A 328 -10.74 -22.34 -14.03
C VAL A 328 -11.94 -23.17 -13.57
N GLU A 329 -11.96 -23.63 -12.32
CA GLU A 329 -13.10 -24.37 -11.75
C GLU A 329 -14.40 -23.57 -11.80
N HIS A 330 -14.36 -22.28 -11.49
CA HIS A 330 -15.53 -21.41 -11.58
C HIS A 330 -16.04 -21.25 -13.02
N PHE A 331 -15.16 -21.02 -13.99
CA PHE A 331 -15.57 -20.96 -15.41
C PHE A 331 -16.14 -22.30 -15.89
N GLN A 332 -15.56 -23.44 -15.47
CA GLN A 332 -16.11 -24.76 -15.78
C GLN A 332 -17.50 -24.97 -15.15
N SER A 333 -17.72 -24.47 -13.94
CA SER A 333 -18.99 -24.65 -13.22
C SER A 333 -20.11 -23.75 -13.76
N TYR A 334 -19.80 -22.51 -14.12
CA TYR A 334 -20.82 -21.50 -14.45
C TYR A 334 -20.91 -21.17 -15.95
N GLN A 335 -19.84 -21.41 -16.73
CA GLN A 335 -19.80 -21.12 -18.17
C GLN A 335 -19.05 -22.22 -18.97
N PRO A 336 -19.37 -23.51 -18.79
CA PRO A 336 -18.63 -24.63 -19.39
C PRO A 336 -18.58 -24.58 -20.92
N ASP A 337 -19.58 -23.97 -21.56
CA ASP A 337 -19.73 -23.93 -23.01
C ASP A 337 -19.19 -22.68 -23.68
N LYS A 338 -18.81 -21.67 -22.89
CA LYS A 338 -18.35 -20.39 -23.45
C LYS A 338 -16.83 -20.37 -23.63
N TRP A 339 -16.08 -21.03 -22.75
CA TRP A 339 -14.62 -20.85 -22.66
C TRP A 339 -13.83 -22.16 -22.83
N ARG A 340 -12.75 -22.10 -23.59
CA ARG A 340 -11.63 -23.02 -23.58
C ARG A 340 -10.51 -22.43 -22.74
N MET A 341 -10.00 -23.20 -21.79
CA MET A 341 -9.05 -22.72 -20.78
C MET A 341 -7.84 -23.61 -20.77
N GLN A 342 -6.64 -23.02 -20.91
CA GLN A 342 -5.42 -23.79 -20.93
C GLN A 342 -4.26 -22.95 -20.38
N PHE A 343 -3.47 -23.55 -19.50
CA PHE A 343 -2.21 -22.96 -19.06
C PHE A 343 -1.16 -23.07 -20.15
N GLY A 344 -0.37 -22.02 -20.29
CA GLY A 344 0.73 -21.95 -21.24
C GLY A 344 1.76 -20.92 -20.83
N GLN A 345 2.57 -20.50 -21.79
CA GLN A 345 3.65 -19.55 -21.60
C GLN A 345 3.67 -18.53 -22.74
N SER A 346 4.08 -17.32 -22.43
CA SER A 346 4.41 -16.32 -23.45
C SER A 346 5.91 -16.32 -23.75
N HIS A 347 6.26 -16.15 -25.02
CA HIS A 347 7.65 -16.09 -25.45
C HIS A 347 8.31 -14.81 -24.93
N PRO A 348 9.42 -14.87 -24.15
CA PRO A 348 9.97 -13.71 -23.44
C PRO A 348 10.26 -12.49 -24.33
N LYS A 349 10.81 -12.73 -25.53
CA LYS A 349 11.15 -11.63 -26.47
C LYS A 349 10.01 -11.18 -27.39
N ARG A 350 9.03 -12.04 -27.62
CA ARG A 350 8.01 -11.83 -28.67
C ARG A 350 6.64 -11.53 -28.09
N GLY A 351 6.40 -11.91 -26.83
CA GLY A 351 5.09 -11.82 -26.19
C GLY A 351 4.08 -12.82 -26.76
N THR A 352 4.47 -13.73 -27.66
CA THR A 352 3.54 -14.66 -28.29
C THR A 352 3.14 -15.78 -27.32
N CYS A 353 1.84 -15.97 -27.10
CA CYS A 353 1.30 -17.08 -26.32
C CYS A 353 1.50 -18.41 -27.07
N ASN A 354 2.01 -19.45 -26.41
CA ASN A 354 2.19 -20.76 -27.04
C ASN A 354 0.88 -21.59 -27.18
N VAL A 355 -0.21 -21.16 -26.54
CA VAL A 355 -1.53 -21.83 -26.61
C VAL A 355 -2.34 -21.33 -27.79
N CYS A 356 -2.48 -20.01 -27.91
CA CYS A 356 -3.33 -19.39 -28.94
C CYS A 356 -2.52 -18.68 -30.03
N HIS A 357 -1.20 -18.55 -29.88
CA HIS A 357 -0.32 -17.88 -30.83
C HIS A 357 -0.57 -16.38 -31.02
N THR A 358 -1.46 -15.76 -30.24
CA THR A 358 -1.63 -14.31 -30.22
C THR A 358 -0.43 -13.63 -29.55
N GLN A 359 -0.01 -12.50 -30.10
CA GLN A 359 1.01 -11.64 -29.50
C GLN A 359 0.41 -10.76 -28.41
N LEU A 360 0.98 -10.82 -27.20
CA LEU A 360 0.58 -9.94 -26.09
C LEU A 360 0.95 -8.49 -26.39
N LYS A 361 0.12 -7.56 -25.90
CA LYS A 361 0.35 -6.13 -26.08
C LYS A 361 1.58 -5.66 -25.30
N GLU A 362 2.41 -4.85 -25.93
CA GLU A 362 3.52 -4.16 -25.26
C GLU A 362 3.04 -3.06 -24.30
N ILE A 363 3.85 -2.80 -23.28
CA ILE A 363 3.68 -1.73 -22.32
C ILE A 363 3.92 -0.40 -23.03
N GLU A 364 2.83 0.22 -23.47
CA GLU A 364 2.85 1.55 -24.06
C GLU A 364 2.64 2.62 -22.98
N ILE A 365 3.46 3.66 -23.00
CA ILE A 365 3.25 4.86 -22.18
C ILE A 365 3.17 6.00 -23.16
N THR A 366 2.05 6.71 -23.15
CA THR A 366 1.86 7.86 -24.03
C THR A 366 2.70 9.04 -23.54
N GLU A 367 3.05 9.95 -24.46
CA GLU A 367 3.82 11.15 -24.09
C GLU A 367 3.04 12.03 -23.08
N SER A 368 1.70 12.06 -23.16
CA SER A 368 0.85 12.76 -22.19
C SER A 368 0.91 12.15 -20.80
N GLU A 369 0.82 10.83 -20.69
CA GLU A 369 0.95 10.10 -19.41
C GLU A 369 2.34 10.30 -18.80
N PHE A 370 3.38 10.16 -19.61
CA PHE A 370 4.76 10.39 -19.16
C PHE A 370 4.96 11.85 -18.72
N SER A 371 4.44 12.81 -19.48
CA SER A 371 4.53 14.24 -19.13
C SER A 371 3.80 14.55 -17.81
N ALA A 372 2.66 13.92 -17.55
CA ALA A 372 1.94 14.05 -16.28
C ALA A 372 2.75 13.49 -15.11
N VAL A 373 3.33 12.29 -15.23
CA VAL A 373 4.22 11.68 -14.22
C VAL A 373 5.44 12.56 -13.99
N ARG A 374 6.09 13.03 -15.06
CA ARG A 374 7.23 13.93 -14.99
C ARG A 374 6.88 15.21 -14.26
N LYS A 375 5.79 15.89 -14.62
CA LYS A 375 5.35 17.13 -13.97
C LYS A 375 5.04 16.90 -12.49
N ALA A 376 4.32 15.83 -12.17
CA ALA A 376 3.98 15.48 -10.79
C ALA A 376 5.23 15.24 -9.95
N PHE A 377 6.16 14.40 -10.42
CA PHE A 377 7.42 14.15 -9.74
C PHE A 377 8.21 15.46 -9.54
N LEU A 378 8.42 16.23 -10.60
CA LEU A 378 9.18 17.47 -10.54
C LEU A 378 8.56 18.50 -9.58
N SER A 379 7.24 18.65 -9.59
CA SER A 379 6.56 19.54 -8.64
C SER A 379 6.77 19.12 -7.19
N GLN A 380 6.71 17.83 -6.88
CA GLN A 380 6.80 17.31 -5.51
C GLN A 380 8.23 17.24 -5.00
N VAL A 381 9.17 17.04 -5.92
CA VAL A 381 10.59 16.94 -5.64
C VAL A 381 11.24 18.32 -5.54
N ILE A 382 10.90 19.27 -6.43
CA ILE A 382 11.48 20.62 -6.46
C ILE A 382 10.69 21.60 -5.58
N ILE A 383 9.36 21.58 -5.62
CA ILE A 383 8.47 22.55 -4.94
C ILE A 383 7.94 21.98 -3.63
N GLY A 384 7.67 20.67 -3.59
CA GLY A 384 7.16 19.95 -2.43
C GLY A 384 8.17 19.95 -1.28
N LYS A 385 7.74 20.45 -0.12
CA LYS A 385 8.57 20.79 1.04
C LYS A 385 9.23 19.61 1.80
N ASN A 386 9.62 18.49 1.17
CA ASN A 386 10.21 17.36 1.93
C ASN A 386 11.29 16.50 1.24
N VAL A 387 11.28 16.31 -0.08
CA VAL A 387 12.05 15.20 -0.68
C VAL A 387 13.56 15.49 -0.76
N PHE A 388 13.95 16.70 -1.16
CA PHE A 388 15.36 17.13 -1.16
C PHE A 388 15.87 17.66 0.19
N TYR A 389 15.08 17.68 1.26
CA TYR A 389 15.56 18.18 2.58
C TYR A 389 16.68 17.31 3.17
N LYS A 390 16.86 16.10 2.64
CA LYS A 390 17.99 15.22 2.97
C LYS A 390 19.29 15.59 2.22
N SER A 391 19.21 16.51 1.27
CA SER A 391 20.29 17.01 0.41
C SER A 391 20.48 18.53 0.55
N ASN A 392 21.61 19.03 0.07
CA ASN A 392 21.94 20.45 0.11
C ASN A 392 21.20 21.20 -1.03
N PRO A 393 20.49 22.32 -0.79
CA PRO A 393 19.83 23.08 -1.85
C PRO A 393 20.77 23.52 -2.99
N LEU A 394 22.04 23.80 -2.67
CA LEU A 394 23.04 24.14 -3.67
C LEU A 394 23.41 22.92 -4.54
N GLU A 395 23.57 21.76 -3.92
CA GLU A 395 23.80 20.48 -4.62
C GLU A 395 22.65 20.18 -5.59
N VAL A 396 21.40 20.33 -5.13
CA VAL A 396 20.20 20.13 -5.96
C VAL A 396 20.19 21.10 -7.14
N LYS A 397 20.46 22.39 -6.92
CA LYS A 397 20.52 23.39 -7.98
C LYS A 397 21.62 23.06 -9.00
N ASN A 398 22.81 22.68 -8.53
CA ASN A 398 23.93 22.32 -9.38
C ASN A 398 23.62 21.06 -10.21
N PHE A 399 22.96 20.08 -9.61
CA PHE A 399 22.53 18.87 -10.31
C PHE A 399 21.50 19.17 -11.39
N ILE A 400 20.45 19.93 -11.06
CA ILE A 400 19.43 20.34 -12.03
C ILE A 400 20.08 21.06 -13.22
N HIS A 401 20.97 22.01 -12.94
CA HIS A 401 21.71 22.71 -13.98
C HIS A 401 22.57 21.76 -14.82
N PHE A 402 23.28 20.85 -14.19
CA PHE A 402 24.10 19.84 -14.86
C PHE A 402 23.26 18.98 -15.81
N VAL A 403 22.11 18.46 -15.37
CA VAL A 403 21.22 17.63 -16.20
C VAL A 403 20.64 18.45 -17.37
N LYS A 404 20.25 19.71 -17.13
CA LYS A 404 19.76 20.60 -18.20
C LYS A 404 20.81 20.85 -19.29
N VAL A 405 22.07 21.06 -18.89
CA VAL A 405 23.16 21.39 -19.82
C VAL A 405 23.74 20.16 -20.51
N ARG A 406 23.85 19.04 -19.80
CA ARG A 406 24.55 17.83 -20.27
C ARG A 406 23.62 16.76 -20.81
N GLY A 407 22.33 16.76 -20.46
CA GLY A 407 21.34 15.82 -20.99
C GLY A 407 21.00 16.08 -22.47
N PRO A 408 20.04 15.34 -23.04
CA PRO A 408 19.42 14.14 -22.50
C PRO A 408 20.40 12.94 -22.48
N PHE A 409 20.26 12.07 -21.50
CA PHE A 409 21.03 10.82 -21.38
C PHE A 409 20.21 9.63 -21.88
N ASP A 410 20.87 8.61 -22.43
CA ASP A 410 20.20 7.36 -22.81
C ASP A 410 20.04 6.43 -21.62
N ILE A 411 20.98 6.51 -20.66
CA ILE A 411 20.97 5.71 -19.43
C ILE A 411 21.57 6.46 -18.26
N VAL A 412 20.91 6.35 -17.11
CA VAL A 412 21.39 6.80 -15.80
C VAL A 412 21.79 5.59 -14.98
N VAL A 413 23.04 5.58 -14.50
CA VAL A 413 23.65 4.47 -13.76
C VAL A 413 23.81 4.88 -12.31
N ASP A 414 23.21 4.10 -11.40
CA ASP A 414 23.49 4.18 -9.98
C ASP A 414 24.83 3.49 -9.68
N GLY A 415 25.88 4.29 -9.63
CA GLY A 415 27.25 3.83 -9.44
C GLY A 415 27.48 3.15 -8.10
N LEU A 416 26.73 3.49 -7.05
CA LEU A 416 26.87 2.83 -5.75
C LEU A 416 26.25 1.43 -5.80
N ASN A 417 25.05 1.29 -6.36
CA ASN A 417 24.43 -0.03 -6.54
C ASN A 417 25.30 -0.95 -7.40
N VAL A 418 26.00 -0.43 -8.42
CA VAL A 418 26.98 -1.21 -9.20
C VAL A 418 28.21 -1.59 -8.36
N LEU A 419 28.81 -0.64 -7.65
CA LEU A 419 30.04 -0.85 -6.89
C LEU A 419 29.86 -1.83 -5.71
N TYR A 420 28.70 -1.80 -5.06
CA TYR A 420 28.40 -2.64 -3.91
C TYR A 420 27.74 -3.98 -4.28
N LYS A 421 27.55 -4.25 -5.58
CA LYS A 421 26.99 -5.54 -6.01
C LYS A 421 27.97 -6.68 -5.77
N GLY A 422 27.46 -7.79 -5.24
CA GLY A 422 28.24 -9.00 -4.93
C GLY A 422 29.22 -8.82 -3.78
N HIS A 423 30.05 -9.84 -3.52
CA HIS A 423 31.04 -9.81 -2.44
C HIS A 423 32.28 -8.95 -2.79
N GLY A 424 33.01 -8.52 -1.76
CA GLY A 424 34.26 -7.77 -1.90
C GLY A 424 34.10 -6.25 -1.96
N PRO A 425 35.20 -5.50 -1.79
CA PRO A 425 35.19 -4.05 -1.67
C PRO A 425 34.80 -3.36 -3.00
N PRO A 426 34.32 -2.10 -2.94
CA PRO A 426 34.15 -1.26 -4.14
C PRO A 426 35.45 -1.18 -4.95
N SER A 427 35.38 -1.50 -6.24
CA SER A 427 36.56 -1.55 -7.11
C SER A 427 36.24 -1.16 -8.55
N LYS A 428 37.30 -0.77 -9.30
CA LYS A 428 37.25 -0.59 -10.76
C LYS A 428 36.67 -1.82 -11.47
N SER A 429 37.04 -3.02 -11.04
CA SER A 429 36.67 -4.26 -11.73
C SER A 429 35.16 -4.50 -11.74
N LYS A 430 34.40 -3.88 -10.83
CA LYS A 430 32.94 -3.91 -10.85
C LYS A 430 32.34 -2.85 -11.79
N LEU A 431 32.92 -1.66 -11.86
CA LEU A 431 32.32 -0.55 -12.62
C LEU A 431 32.73 -0.54 -14.10
N GLN A 432 33.98 -0.90 -14.41
CA GLN A 432 34.53 -0.85 -15.78
C GLN A 432 33.73 -1.70 -16.78
N PRO A 433 33.37 -2.98 -16.51
CA PRO A 433 32.68 -3.80 -17.50
C PRO A 433 31.31 -3.22 -17.88
N VAL A 434 30.59 -2.65 -16.90
CA VAL A 434 29.31 -1.96 -17.11
C VAL A 434 29.48 -0.78 -18.05
N LEU A 435 30.41 0.13 -17.74
CA LEU A 435 30.65 1.32 -18.55
C LEU A 435 31.12 0.96 -19.96
N SER A 436 32.10 0.04 -20.07
CA SER A 436 32.59 -0.44 -21.36
C SER A 436 31.49 -1.06 -22.23
N TYR A 437 30.56 -1.82 -21.61
CA TYR A 437 29.40 -2.37 -22.34
C TYR A 437 28.49 -1.26 -22.87
N LEU A 438 28.08 -0.31 -22.03
CA LEU A 438 27.19 0.78 -22.42
C LEU A 438 27.81 1.68 -23.50
N MET A 439 29.11 1.94 -23.39
CA MET A 439 29.87 2.72 -24.38
C MET A 439 29.94 2.01 -25.73
N ARG A 440 30.13 0.67 -25.76
CA ARG A 440 30.06 -0.11 -27.01
C ARG A 440 28.68 -0.07 -27.67
N GLN A 441 27.62 0.19 -26.91
CA GLN A 441 26.27 0.40 -27.43
C GLN A 441 26.02 1.86 -27.86
N ASN A 442 27.06 2.71 -27.87
CA ASN A 442 27.00 4.13 -28.21
C ASN A 442 25.97 4.92 -27.37
N GLN A 443 25.80 4.54 -26.10
CA GLN A 443 24.87 5.20 -25.18
C GLN A 443 25.49 6.44 -24.53
N ARG A 444 24.73 7.52 -24.39
CA ARG A 444 25.06 8.68 -23.54
C ARG A 444 24.79 8.33 -22.08
N VAL A 445 25.85 8.02 -21.34
CA VAL A 445 25.78 7.55 -19.95
C VAL A 445 25.92 8.71 -18.96
N LEU A 446 25.01 8.78 -17.98
CA LEU A 446 25.23 9.52 -16.73
C LEU A 446 25.49 8.52 -15.60
N LEU A 447 26.67 8.60 -14.99
CA LEU A 447 27.03 7.87 -13.79
C LEU A 447 26.84 8.75 -12.55
N LEU A 448 25.96 8.31 -11.64
CA LEU A 448 25.72 8.96 -10.36
C LEU A 448 26.39 8.19 -9.22
N GLY A 449 26.89 8.92 -8.23
CA GLY A 449 27.43 8.33 -7.02
C GLY A 449 27.90 9.41 -6.07
N ASN A 450 28.75 9.05 -5.10
CA ASN A 450 29.22 9.98 -4.08
C ASN A 450 30.77 9.97 -3.96
N LYS A 451 31.31 10.49 -2.86
CA LYS A 451 32.75 10.47 -2.55
C LYS A 451 33.42 9.08 -2.61
N VAL A 452 32.69 7.98 -2.44
CA VAL A 452 33.21 6.61 -2.62
C VAL A 452 33.55 6.37 -4.09
N LEU A 453 32.68 6.81 -5.01
CA LEU A 453 32.90 6.70 -6.44
C LEU A 453 34.16 7.46 -6.88
N MET A 454 34.45 8.62 -6.26
CA MET A 454 35.69 9.38 -6.51
C MET A 454 36.98 8.60 -6.30
N LYS A 455 36.99 7.60 -5.42
CA LYS A 455 38.19 6.76 -5.22
C LYS A 455 38.39 5.76 -6.36
N CYS A 456 37.32 5.45 -7.09
CA CYS A 456 37.31 4.47 -8.18
C CYS A 456 37.49 5.13 -9.56
N LEU A 457 36.92 6.32 -9.76
CA LEU A 457 36.93 7.04 -11.05
C LEU A 457 38.32 7.23 -11.67
N PRO A 458 39.37 7.64 -10.94
CA PRO A 458 40.71 7.83 -11.53
C PRO A 458 41.30 6.55 -12.11
N LYS A 459 40.78 5.39 -11.71
CA LYS A 459 41.22 4.09 -12.21
C LYS A 459 40.45 3.68 -13.47
N ILE A 460 39.28 4.26 -13.74
CA ILE A 460 38.44 3.92 -14.90
C ILE A 460 39.15 4.32 -16.20
N THR A 461 39.08 3.45 -17.19
CA THR A 461 39.58 3.72 -18.53
C THR A 461 38.55 4.53 -19.31
N ASN A 462 39.00 5.57 -20.02
CA ASN A 462 38.20 6.50 -20.82
C ASN A 462 37.09 7.25 -20.04
N PRO A 463 37.43 7.91 -18.91
CA PRO A 463 36.46 8.64 -18.09
C PRO A 463 35.76 9.80 -18.81
N GLU A 464 36.33 10.30 -19.91
CA GLU A 464 35.79 11.37 -20.75
C GLU A 464 34.58 10.96 -21.60
N LEU A 465 34.33 9.65 -21.77
CA LEU A 465 33.27 9.13 -22.62
C LEU A 465 31.92 8.98 -21.90
N PHE A 466 31.83 9.34 -20.63
CA PHE A 466 30.59 9.37 -19.87
C PHE A 466 30.53 10.61 -18.96
N HIS A 467 29.32 10.96 -18.56
CA HIS A 467 29.08 12.06 -17.65
C HIS A 467 29.05 11.55 -16.22
N VAL A 468 29.66 12.27 -15.30
CA VAL A 468 29.67 11.92 -13.87
C VAL A 468 29.10 13.07 -13.07
N PHE A 469 28.22 12.76 -12.12
CA PHE A 469 27.82 13.70 -11.09
C PHE A 469 27.94 13.03 -9.72
N LEU A 470 28.49 13.78 -8.76
CA LEU A 470 28.85 13.26 -7.44
C LEU A 470 28.06 14.00 -6.37
N THR A 471 27.22 13.24 -5.65
CA THR A 471 26.47 13.73 -4.51
C THR A 471 27.36 13.80 -3.25
N GLU A 472 27.06 14.75 -2.39
CA GLU A 472 27.70 14.96 -1.10
C GLU A 472 27.25 13.91 -0.07
N THR A 473 26.03 13.35 -0.23
CA THR A 473 25.43 12.39 0.70
C THR A 473 24.73 11.24 -0.03
N THR A 474 24.56 10.09 0.64
CA THR A 474 23.80 8.93 0.12
C THR A 474 22.30 8.97 0.42
N LYS A 475 21.81 10.01 1.11
CA LYS A 475 20.50 9.95 1.78
C LYS A 475 19.31 10.23 0.85
N ALA A 476 19.55 10.61 -0.40
CA ALA A 476 18.53 10.95 -1.39
C ALA A 476 18.95 10.62 -2.84
N ASP A 477 19.87 9.66 -3.03
CA ASP A 477 20.43 9.33 -4.35
C ASP A 477 19.34 8.88 -5.35
N ASP A 478 18.26 8.28 -4.84
CA ASP A 478 17.08 7.85 -5.60
C ASP A 478 16.36 8.96 -6.36
N VAL A 479 16.23 10.11 -5.72
CA VAL A 479 15.61 11.29 -6.32
C VAL A 479 16.45 11.84 -7.47
N PHE A 480 17.79 11.79 -7.37
CA PHE A 480 18.70 12.31 -8.39
C PHE A 480 18.63 11.52 -9.69
N TYR A 481 18.75 10.19 -9.64
CA TYR A 481 18.69 9.40 -10.87
C TYR A 481 17.27 9.37 -11.48
N LEU A 482 16.22 9.38 -10.64
CA LEU A 482 14.84 9.51 -11.14
C LEU A 482 14.63 10.84 -11.85
N TYR A 483 15.13 11.94 -11.28
CA TYR A 483 15.08 13.26 -11.91
C TYR A 483 15.80 13.26 -13.27
N ALA A 484 17.04 12.75 -13.31
CA ALA A 484 17.82 12.73 -14.55
C ALA A 484 17.16 11.89 -15.65
N ALA A 485 16.57 10.75 -15.29
CA ALA A 485 15.88 9.89 -16.24
C ALA A 485 14.60 10.55 -16.77
N LEU A 486 13.74 11.08 -15.87
CA LEU A 486 12.52 11.80 -16.25
C LEU A 486 12.80 13.04 -17.11
N HIS A 487 13.90 13.75 -16.85
CA HIS A 487 14.32 14.88 -17.66
C HIS A 487 14.88 14.45 -19.03
N SER A 488 15.54 13.30 -19.11
CA SER A 488 16.18 12.83 -20.34
C SER A 488 15.18 12.26 -21.35
N GLY A 489 14.08 11.66 -20.89
CA GLY A 489 12.97 11.27 -21.73
C GLY A 489 12.32 9.93 -21.34
N ILE A 490 11.25 9.59 -22.05
CA ILE A 490 10.41 8.41 -21.76
C ILE A 490 11.16 7.08 -21.87
N ASP A 491 12.19 7.02 -22.71
CA ASP A 491 13.01 5.81 -22.97
C ASP A 491 14.35 5.80 -22.23
N CYS A 492 14.64 6.81 -21.40
CA CYS A 492 15.89 6.87 -20.64
C CYS A 492 15.94 5.74 -19.61
N LEU A 493 16.94 4.86 -19.72
CA LEU A 493 17.09 3.69 -18.87
C LEU A 493 17.65 4.04 -17.49
N ILE A 494 17.32 3.25 -16.48
CA ILE A 494 17.82 3.41 -15.11
C ILE A 494 18.46 2.10 -14.66
N LEU A 495 19.76 2.09 -14.41
CA LEU A 495 20.47 0.92 -13.87
C LEU A 495 20.62 1.03 -12.36
N THR A 496 19.76 0.34 -11.61
CA THR A 496 19.78 0.29 -10.14
C THR A 496 19.09 -0.96 -9.61
N SER A 497 19.58 -1.53 -8.52
CA SER A 497 18.96 -2.66 -7.81
C SER A 497 17.99 -2.22 -6.71
N ASP A 498 17.74 -0.92 -6.54
CA ASP A 498 16.65 -0.44 -5.71
C ASP A 498 15.31 -0.78 -6.37
N LYS A 499 14.27 -1.12 -5.61
CA LYS A 499 12.95 -1.42 -6.15
C LYS A 499 12.19 -0.16 -6.60
N LEU A 500 12.59 1.04 -6.14
CA LEU A 500 11.98 2.35 -6.47
C LEU A 500 10.48 2.48 -6.15
N ARG A 501 9.91 1.48 -5.47
CA ARG A 501 8.45 1.34 -5.29
C ARG A 501 7.85 2.53 -4.58
N ASP A 502 8.49 3.02 -3.53
CA ASP A 502 7.87 3.99 -2.62
C ASP A 502 7.77 5.40 -3.22
N HIS A 503 8.48 5.66 -4.33
CA HIS A 503 8.47 6.95 -5.02
C HIS A 503 7.11 7.26 -5.67
N ARG A 504 6.28 6.25 -5.95
CA ARG A 504 4.92 6.47 -6.43
C ARG A 504 4.07 7.27 -5.44
N PHE A 505 4.35 7.16 -4.14
CA PHE A 505 3.59 7.87 -3.10
C PHE A 505 3.87 9.37 -3.07
N LEU A 506 4.92 9.83 -3.78
CA LEU A 506 5.16 11.25 -4.03
C LEU A 506 4.12 11.83 -5.01
N MET A 507 3.35 11.00 -5.70
CA MET A 507 2.38 11.43 -6.71
C MET A 507 0.93 11.16 -6.26
N GLN A 508 0.01 11.85 -6.94
CA GLN A 508 -1.43 11.63 -6.83
C GLN A 508 -1.78 10.18 -7.19
N LYS A 509 -2.86 9.64 -6.60
CA LYS A 509 -3.21 8.20 -6.66
C LYS A 509 -3.33 7.67 -8.10
N ASP A 510 -3.92 8.47 -8.98
CA ASP A 510 -4.15 8.23 -10.40
C ASP A 510 -2.85 8.09 -11.23
N LEU A 511 -1.78 8.78 -10.85
CA LEU A 511 -0.50 8.72 -11.55
C LEU A 511 0.41 7.55 -11.11
N ARG A 512 0.10 6.90 -9.98
CA ARG A 512 0.92 5.81 -9.43
C ARG A 512 1.00 4.58 -10.35
N PRO A 513 -0.10 4.11 -10.97
CA PRO A 513 -0.05 3.04 -11.96
C PRO A 513 0.85 3.38 -13.14
N ILE A 514 0.77 4.62 -13.64
CA ILE A 514 1.59 5.10 -14.77
C ILE A 514 3.07 5.15 -14.39
N PHE A 515 3.40 5.66 -13.20
CA PHE A 515 4.78 5.66 -12.72
C PHE A 515 5.35 4.24 -12.61
N ASN A 516 4.59 3.31 -12.03
CA ASN A 516 4.99 1.90 -12.00
C ASN A 516 5.17 1.34 -13.43
N LYS A 517 4.30 1.76 -14.36
CA LYS A 517 4.38 1.44 -15.79
C LYS A 517 5.72 1.82 -16.39
N TRP A 518 6.08 3.08 -16.18
CA TRP A 518 7.34 3.65 -16.62
C TRP A 518 8.56 2.97 -16.01
N ILE A 519 8.61 2.82 -14.68
CA ILE A 519 9.73 2.15 -14.00
C ILE A 519 9.94 0.73 -14.54
N GLN A 520 8.88 -0.03 -14.81
CA GLN A 520 9.04 -1.36 -15.42
C GLN A 520 9.77 -1.32 -16.77
N LYS A 521 9.40 -0.36 -17.62
CA LYS A 521 9.93 -0.23 -18.97
C LYS A 521 11.42 0.14 -18.93
N VAL A 522 11.77 1.09 -18.06
CA VAL A 522 13.10 1.72 -18.09
C VAL A 522 14.11 1.14 -17.11
N GLN A 523 13.66 0.50 -16.04
CA GLN A 523 14.55 0.01 -14.99
C GLN A 523 15.24 -1.31 -15.38
N ILE A 524 16.56 -1.31 -15.24
CA ILE A 524 17.41 -2.49 -15.27
C ILE A 524 17.75 -2.87 -13.82
N HIS A 525 16.92 -3.70 -13.22
CA HIS A 525 17.06 -4.14 -11.82
C HIS A 525 18.05 -5.31 -11.65
N HIS A 526 18.15 -6.19 -12.64
CA HIS A 526 19.02 -7.35 -12.62
C HIS A 526 20.07 -7.27 -13.73
N TRP A 527 21.32 -7.51 -13.35
CA TRP A 527 22.46 -7.56 -14.27
C TRP A 527 23.50 -8.53 -13.72
N PHE A 528 24.24 -9.15 -14.62
CA PHE A 528 25.37 -10.00 -14.35
C PHE A 528 26.63 -9.23 -14.70
N ASN A 529 27.60 -9.29 -13.80
CA ASN A 529 28.82 -8.54 -13.90
C ASN A 529 29.94 -9.42 -13.36
N ASP A 530 30.67 -10.06 -14.27
CA ASP A 530 31.95 -10.68 -13.95
C ASP A 530 33.08 -9.72 -14.30
N THR A 531 34.33 -10.14 -14.09
CA THR A 531 35.51 -9.28 -14.32
C THR A 531 35.70 -8.86 -15.79
N THR A 532 35.03 -9.49 -16.73
CA THR A 532 35.23 -9.37 -18.18
C THR A 532 33.94 -9.14 -19.00
N THR A 533 32.79 -9.57 -18.49
CA THR A 533 31.50 -9.52 -19.18
C THR A 533 30.42 -8.90 -18.32
N PHE A 534 29.59 -8.09 -18.98
CA PHE A 534 28.41 -7.49 -18.41
C PHE A 534 27.21 -7.85 -19.28
N ALA A 535 26.17 -8.38 -18.64
CA ALA A 535 24.91 -8.69 -19.28
C ALA A 535 23.76 -8.16 -18.43
N VAL A 536 22.74 -7.61 -19.08
CA VAL A 536 21.54 -7.12 -18.40
C VAL A 536 20.42 -8.14 -18.54
N LEU A 537 19.68 -8.35 -17.46
CA LEU A 537 18.40 -9.02 -17.52
C LEU A 537 17.33 -7.94 -17.46
N ARG A 538 16.74 -7.65 -18.62
CA ARG A 538 15.60 -6.74 -18.70
C ARG A 538 14.33 -7.52 -18.39
N ARG A 539 13.42 -6.88 -17.67
CA ARG A 539 12.06 -7.38 -17.50
C ARG A 539 11.35 -7.28 -18.85
N ASP A 540 10.44 -8.20 -19.09
CA ASP A 540 9.63 -8.18 -20.30
C ASP A 540 8.82 -6.87 -20.39
N VAL A 541 8.77 -6.36 -21.62
CA VAL A 541 8.06 -5.13 -21.98
C VAL A 541 6.61 -5.41 -22.35
N PHE A 542 6.12 -6.64 -22.19
CA PHE A 542 4.73 -7.01 -22.42
C PHE A 542 3.90 -6.78 -21.16
N ASP A 543 2.62 -6.48 -21.33
CA ASP A 543 1.71 -6.28 -20.21
C ASP A 543 1.63 -7.57 -19.38
N LEU A 544 2.03 -7.46 -18.10
CA LEU A 544 2.11 -8.57 -17.17
C LEU A 544 0.82 -8.74 -16.35
N GLY A 545 -0.21 -7.93 -16.57
CA GLY A 545 -1.53 -8.11 -15.95
C GLY A 545 -2.52 -8.89 -16.83
N PRO A 546 -3.78 -9.04 -16.41
CA PRO A 546 -4.83 -9.60 -17.26
C PRO A 546 -5.01 -8.79 -18.55
N VAL A 547 -4.86 -9.41 -19.71
CA VAL A 547 -5.00 -8.74 -21.02
C VAL A 547 -6.15 -9.37 -21.79
N LYS A 548 -7.05 -8.52 -22.30
CA LYS A 548 -8.11 -8.91 -23.24
C LYS A 548 -7.67 -8.66 -24.68
N ASP A 549 -8.03 -9.58 -25.56
CA ASP A 549 -8.00 -9.41 -27.02
C ASP A 549 -9.31 -9.97 -27.62
N ASP A 550 -9.42 -9.97 -28.95
CA ASP A 550 -10.64 -10.40 -29.68
C ASP A 550 -11.06 -11.85 -29.39
N GLY A 551 -10.12 -12.70 -28.97
CA GLY A 551 -10.37 -14.12 -28.69
C GLY A 551 -10.66 -14.44 -27.24
N GLY A 552 -10.45 -13.50 -26.31
CA GLY A 552 -10.64 -13.72 -24.87
C GLY A 552 -9.55 -13.06 -24.03
N TRP A 553 -9.02 -13.78 -23.04
CA TRP A 553 -8.13 -13.23 -22.02
C TRP A 553 -6.85 -14.05 -21.83
N HIS A 554 -5.78 -13.36 -21.45
CA HIS A 554 -4.58 -13.95 -20.89
C HIS A 554 -4.41 -13.45 -19.45
N LEU A 555 -4.30 -14.36 -18.49
CA LEU A 555 -4.11 -14.06 -17.07
C LEU A 555 -2.74 -14.58 -16.63
N PRO A 556 -1.75 -13.69 -16.40
CA PRO A 556 -0.41 -14.10 -16.00
C PRO A 556 -0.37 -14.73 -14.61
N VAL A 557 0.46 -15.77 -14.48
CA VAL A 557 0.69 -16.44 -13.19
C VAL A 557 1.78 -15.69 -12.42
N ASN A 558 1.54 -15.46 -11.13
CA ASN A 558 2.55 -14.96 -10.22
C ASN A 558 3.49 -16.10 -9.79
N GLU A 559 4.61 -16.23 -10.51
CA GLU A 559 5.66 -17.24 -10.25
C GLU A 559 7.02 -16.59 -9.95
N VAL A 560 7.01 -15.41 -9.33
CA VAL A 560 8.24 -14.72 -8.96
C VAL A 560 8.91 -15.46 -7.80
N ASP A 561 10.13 -15.93 -8.02
CA ASP A 561 10.97 -16.56 -6.99
C ASP A 561 12.43 -16.09 -7.10
N LYS A 562 13.32 -16.65 -6.28
CA LYS A 562 14.75 -16.27 -6.27
C LYS A 562 15.47 -16.58 -7.59
N ASN A 563 15.06 -17.64 -8.29
CA ASN A 563 15.65 -18.08 -9.56
C ASN A 563 15.02 -17.38 -10.76
N PHE A 564 13.75 -16.99 -10.64
CA PHE A 564 12.95 -16.30 -11.65
C PHE A 564 12.42 -14.98 -11.07
N PRO A 565 13.26 -13.95 -10.90
CA PRO A 565 12.86 -12.68 -10.26
C PRO A 565 11.82 -11.88 -11.06
N PHE A 566 11.56 -12.29 -12.30
CA PHE A 566 10.52 -11.73 -13.18
C PHE A 566 9.42 -12.74 -13.53
N GLY A 567 9.42 -13.92 -12.89
CA GLY A 567 8.53 -15.02 -13.23
C GLY A 567 8.99 -15.82 -14.46
N LYS A 568 8.23 -16.86 -14.79
CA LYS A 568 8.50 -17.77 -15.93
C LYS A 568 7.61 -17.47 -17.15
N ASN A 569 6.93 -16.33 -17.16
CA ASN A 569 5.98 -15.92 -18.20
C ASN A 569 4.82 -16.90 -18.43
N SER A 570 4.52 -17.72 -17.43
CA SER A 570 3.37 -18.60 -17.41
C SER A 570 2.08 -17.78 -17.35
N LEU A 571 1.04 -18.26 -18.05
CA LEU A 571 -0.26 -17.61 -18.11
C LEU A 571 -1.38 -18.64 -18.24
N LEU A 572 -2.58 -18.26 -17.82
CA LEU A 572 -3.84 -18.92 -18.16
C LEU A 572 -4.41 -18.25 -19.42
N CYS A 573 -4.54 -19.01 -20.50
CA CYS A 573 -5.17 -18.58 -21.74
C CYS A 573 -6.65 -18.97 -21.73
N LEU A 574 -7.53 -17.98 -21.69
CA LEU A 574 -8.99 -18.11 -21.77
C LEU A 574 -9.43 -17.70 -23.17
N ARG A 575 -10.01 -18.62 -23.94
CA ARG A 575 -10.51 -18.36 -25.30
C ARG A 575 -11.98 -18.70 -25.41
N HIS A 576 -12.73 -17.93 -26.19
CA HIS A 576 -14.07 -18.36 -26.59
C HIS A 576 -13.99 -19.72 -27.30
N LYS A 577 -14.92 -20.65 -27.04
CA LYS A 577 -14.91 -21.98 -27.69
C LYS A 577 -14.94 -21.88 -29.22
N ASP A 578 -15.67 -20.89 -29.75
CA ASP A 578 -15.81 -20.65 -31.18
C ASP A 578 -14.63 -19.88 -31.79
N TRP A 579 -13.65 -19.47 -30.97
CA TRP A 579 -12.50 -18.72 -31.45
C TRP A 579 -11.64 -19.60 -32.35
N LYS A 580 -11.60 -19.24 -33.63
CA LYS A 580 -10.64 -19.75 -34.60
C LYS A 580 -9.54 -18.73 -34.74
N GLN A 581 -8.30 -19.20 -34.67
CA GLN A 581 -7.15 -18.36 -34.92
C GLN A 581 -7.31 -17.70 -36.30
N ALA A 582 -7.30 -16.36 -36.35
CA ALA A 582 -7.16 -15.66 -37.61
C ALA A 582 -5.86 -16.13 -38.27
N SER A 583 -5.90 -16.49 -39.55
CA SER A 583 -4.71 -16.83 -40.35
C SER A 583 -3.65 -15.78 -40.07
N SER A 584 -2.56 -16.18 -39.42
CA SER A 584 -1.51 -15.23 -39.04
C SER A 584 -1.04 -14.52 -40.30
N PRO A 585 -0.92 -13.19 -40.32
CA PRO A 585 0.04 -12.57 -41.23
C PRO A 585 1.38 -13.23 -40.96
N ASP A 586 2.13 -13.56 -42.02
CA ASP A 586 3.47 -14.11 -41.90
C ASP A 586 4.26 -13.32 -40.84
N PRO A 587 5.10 -14.01 -40.03
CA PRO A 587 5.91 -13.33 -39.03
C PRO A 587 6.84 -12.34 -39.74
N VAL A 588 6.45 -11.08 -39.80
CA VAL A 588 7.35 -9.98 -40.09
C VAL A 588 8.31 -9.96 -38.92
N LEU A 589 9.49 -10.57 -39.12
CA LEU A 589 10.62 -10.43 -38.23
C LEU A 589 10.79 -8.91 -37.97
N PRO A 590 10.74 -8.44 -36.71
CA PRO A 590 11.23 -7.10 -36.43
C PRO A 590 12.73 -7.17 -36.73
N HIS A 591 13.14 -6.58 -37.85
CA HIS A 591 14.54 -6.26 -38.03
C HIS A 591 14.96 -5.47 -36.79
N SER A 592 15.84 -6.07 -35.99
CA SER A 592 16.61 -5.39 -34.97
C SER A 592 17.58 -4.44 -35.68
N SER A 593 17.03 -3.37 -36.21
CA SER A 593 17.73 -2.15 -36.55
C SER A 593 17.10 -1.11 -35.67
N ILE A 594 17.86 -0.64 -34.68
CA ILE A 594 17.64 0.67 -34.09
C ILE A 594 17.67 1.64 -35.29
N LYS A 595 16.51 1.92 -35.88
CA LYS A 595 16.39 3.04 -36.80
C LYS A 595 16.46 4.27 -35.92
N ALA A 596 17.53 5.03 -36.08
CA ALA A 596 17.59 6.41 -35.63
C ALA A 596 16.32 7.10 -36.15
N HIS A 597 15.38 7.41 -35.26
CA HIS A 597 14.25 8.25 -35.61
C HIS A 597 14.77 9.66 -35.82
N ASP A 598 14.97 10.00 -37.09
CA ASP A 598 15.22 11.36 -37.53
C ASP A 598 13.90 12.13 -37.48
N HIS A 599 13.62 12.76 -36.34
CA HIS A 599 12.57 13.77 -36.20
C HIS A 599 13.13 14.98 -35.46
N ARG A 600 13.75 15.89 -36.22
CA ARG A 600 13.97 17.28 -35.83
C ARG A 600 12.85 18.15 -36.42
N SER A 601 11.88 18.50 -35.58
CA SER A 601 11.10 19.73 -35.74
C SER A 601 11.39 20.62 -34.52
N PRO A 602 12.22 21.67 -34.65
CA PRO A 602 12.71 22.47 -33.51
C PRO A 602 11.63 23.27 -32.76
N GLY A 603 10.46 23.50 -33.37
CA GLY A 603 9.50 24.51 -32.90
C GLY A 603 8.66 24.16 -31.66
N GLN A 604 8.30 22.88 -31.43
CA GLN A 604 7.42 22.53 -30.30
C GLN A 604 8.15 22.22 -28.99
N LYS A 605 9.46 21.87 -29.05
CA LYS A 605 10.28 21.66 -27.85
C LYS A 605 10.64 22.98 -27.16
N THR A 606 10.86 24.05 -27.92
CA THR A 606 11.28 25.35 -27.39
C THR A 606 10.21 26.04 -26.54
N ASP A 607 8.94 25.88 -26.88
CA ASP A 607 7.85 26.57 -26.16
C ASP A 607 7.50 25.87 -24.85
N ASN A 608 7.54 24.54 -24.83
CA ASN A 608 7.43 23.77 -23.59
C ASN A 608 8.63 24.00 -22.64
N LEU A 609 9.85 24.14 -23.18
CA LEU A 609 11.05 24.48 -22.41
C LEU A 609 10.97 25.89 -21.79
N LYS A 610 10.45 26.88 -22.54
CA LYS A 610 10.29 28.26 -22.05
C LYS A 610 9.23 28.38 -20.95
N GLN A 611 8.09 27.71 -21.09
CA GLN A 611 7.06 27.71 -20.04
C GLN A 611 7.56 27.01 -18.77
N MET A 612 8.32 25.91 -18.93
CA MET A 612 8.96 25.21 -17.81
C MET A 612 10.03 26.06 -17.11
N ASP A 613 10.82 26.85 -17.85
CA ASP A 613 11.79 27.76 -17.24
C ASP A 613 11.09 28.88 -16.44
N LYS A 614 9.91 29.33 -16.87
CA LYS A 614 9.11 30.31 -16.12
C LYS A 614 8.56 29.74 -14.81
N ASP A 615 7.87 28.60 -14.87
CA ASP A 615 7.32 27.92 -13.69
C ASP A 615 8.45 27.52 -12.70
N PHE A 616 9.64 27.21 -13.21
CA PHE A 616 10.82 26.87 -12.43
C PHE A 616 11.49 28.08 -11.78
N GLN A 617 11.61 29.23 -12.47
CA GLN A 617 12.12 30.45 -11.85
C GLN A 617 11.21 30.93 -10.71
N GLU A 618 9.89 30.86 -10.91
CA GLU A 618 8.92 31.14 -9.83
C GLU A 618 9.13 30.20 -8.63
N SER A 619 9.36 28.91 -8.89
CA SER A 619 9.62 27.92 -7.83
C SER A 619 10.95 28.15 -7.10
N LEU A 620 12.01 28.50 -7.84
CA LEU A 620 13.31 28.85 -7.26
C LEU A 620 13.23 30.13 -6.42
N ASP A 621 12.45 31.11 -6.85
CA ASP A 621 12.28 32.36 -6.12
C ASP A 621 11.44 32.18 -4.86
N GLN A 622 10.44 31.30 -4.87
CA GLN A 622 9.72 30.87 -3.65
C GLN A 622 10.64 30.16 -2.66
N LEU A 623 11.52 29.28 -3.14
CA LEU A 623 12.55 28.63 -2.33
C LEU A 623 13.54 29.64 -1.73
N ARG A 624 14.02 30.59 -2.54
CA ARG A 624 14.90 31.68 -2.07
C ARG A 624 14.20 32.54 -1.01
N HIS A 625 12.94 32.88 -1.21
CA HIS A 625 12.16 33.68 -0.26
C HIS A 625 12.01 32.97 1.08
N PHE A 626 11.63 31.69 1.06
CA PHE A 626 11.50 30.87 2.27
C PHE A 626 12.82 30.74 3.05
N TYR A 627 13.95 30.52 2.36
CA TYR A 627 15.26 30.47 3.03
C TYR A 627 15.71 31.83 3.57
N LYS A 628 15.35 32.92 2.89
CA LYS A 628 15.59 34.28 3.38
C LYS A 628 14.81 34.54 4.67
N GLU A 629 13.56 34.09 4.76
CA GLU A 629 12.75 34.17 5.98
C GLU A 629 13.31 33.30 7.13
N MET A 630 13.85 32.12 6.84
CA MET A 630 14.50 31.28 7.86
C MET A 630 15.80 31.89 8.37
N ASN A 631 16.63 32.47 7.51
CA ASN A 631 17.86 33.15 7.92
C ASN A 631 17.57 34.44 8.71
N VAL A 632 16.55 35.22 8.33
CA VAL A 632 16.11 36.40 9.10
C VAL A 632 15.58 36.02 10.50
N LYS A 633 14.93 34.85 10.63
CA LYS A 633 14.53 34.33 11.95
C LYS A 633 15.72 33.86 12.78
N LYS A 634 16.76 33.32 12.16
CA LYS A 634 18.02 32.91 12.81
C LYS A 634 18.81 34.12 13.31
N ASP A 635 18.93 35.17 12.49
CA ASP A 635 19.60 36.43 12.86
C ASP A 635 18.84 37.19 13.96
N LYS A 636 17.50 37.11 14.01
CA LYS A 636 16.70 37.68 15.11
C LYS A 636 16.86 36.92 16.43
N VAL A 637 17.11 35.60 16.38
CA VAL A 637 17.39 34.77 17.56
C VAL A 637 18.82 35.00 18.07
N ASP A 638 19.79 35.17 17.17
CA ASP A 638 21.18 35.50 17.55
C ASP A 638 21.33 36.96 18.02
N ASN A 639 20.56 37.91 17.49
CA ASN A 639 20.52 39.28 18.02
C ASN A 639 19.82 39.37 19.39
N ARG A 640 18.80 38.54 19.68
CA ARG A 640 18.24 38.45 21.05
C ARG A 640 19.28 37.91 22.04
N LYS A 641 20.04 36.89 21.67
CA LYS A 641 21.14 36.33 22.49
C LYS A 641 22.33 37.27 22.69
N ARG A 642 22.51 38.28 21.82
CA ARG A 642 23.52 39.33 21.98
C ARG A 642 23.08 40.46 22.90
N VAL A 643 21.77 40.73 23.00
CA VAL A 643 21.22 41.75 23.91
C VAL A 643 21.14 41.21 25.35
N ASP A 644 20.87 39.91 25.52
CA ASP A 644 20.77 39.28 26.86
C ASP A 644 22.14 39.00 27.54
N ASN A 645 23.27 39.24 26.86
CA ASN A 645 24.63 38.97 27.36
C ASN A 645 25.42 40.23 27.81
N VAL A 646 24.78 41.39 27.95
CA VAL A 646 25.46 42.65 28.33
C VAL A 646 25.17 43.12 29.77
N GLU A 647 24.30 42.43 30.54
CA GLU A 647 23.92 42.89 31.89
C GLU A 647 24.48 42.11 33.11
N TRP A 648 25.49 41.23 32.95
CA TRP A 648 26.06 40.48 34.09
C TRP A 648 27.53 40.81 34.43
N PHE A 649 27.92 42.07 34.32
CA PHE A 649 29.16 42.59 34.91
C PHE A 649 28.89 43.92 35.62
N LYS A 650 28.25 43.88 36.79
CA LYS A 650 28.43 44.82 37.92
C LYS A 650 27.56 44.38 39.11
N MET A 651 28.23 44.36 40.27
CA MET A 651 27.80 43.99 41.64
C MET A 651 27.90 42.51 42.00
#